data_AF-A0CHF8-F1
#
_entry.id   AF-A0CHF8-F1
#
_cell.length_a   1.000
_cell.length_b   1.000
_cell.length_c   1.000
_cell.angle_alpha   90.00
_cell.angle_beta   90.00
_cell.angle_gamma   90.00
#
_symmetry.space_group_name_H-M   'P 1'
#
loop_
_entity.id
_entity.type
_entity.pdbx_description
1 polymer ?
#
loop_
_entity_poly.entity_id
_entity_poly.type
_entity_poly.pdbx_seq_one_letter_code
_entity_poly.pdbx_strand_id
1 'polypeptide(L)'
;MATKCSDQKSTICFNAIEGVCVVFNSICIRKGCDTAPSDASHNDSECSNYSQACTVARAGGCQVRTACSLYKTQLQCKLDMNDKKCYWNPTVKSCVDLVCANIEVSNLFNSHNACYTVDEYLLCTVRAVNKVAVLGCMARGPCSSYTIEDQCRVNASRIDCAWNTNSSLPEPACQDKSCTTAPTSILTHNDCFNYYNTINYQMYGVCQSRGCQQTAACSTYIHSEQCKINDVGDPCGWNGKECNDKSCSTAPATSEYDNDAKCKAYFNNKCTVSLNGQGCIDIPEICELMNEQQCRYNRAGQPCYWNKSDCITKTCENAPEEIATAEQCNNYLYGCTIDVIKCKIKICEDYALKTDELCNQALSTCTTNGINCVTRGTCVQAQNKAGCVVSSTGQSCEWIPDVVNSQNVVITAAYCTIKTCNTAPISLQTDVDCAKYFTNCTTKSGGGCVTKSSCSAATINAACITALNGTICAWDYTLNKCRDKDCQDFIGTTHAICQTQRQECTAGPNGRCARVQSCESTTIREACIEGTNGPCLWIEKFVNSDGSKGACFAYTSCKSLAWNSDESCKLISNKCTTNGTNCIGITTCTETNIDGGCVTGYDGSCIQSAPALNSSDPKICKPFKSCADAFYATHKDCQIANKKCTTDGTTGCIPLGACSTYKSQPGCQVNDKGSVVESGVITSTGVCTWDLSTSGCRDQICSDLNGVTHSICNCLIINMYFRCYSTQIICSTAVGNDGICFWEVGSTTNNNTAKCRLLSCADIQNGISISVCQAALQSCLSNGTICIPKAKCSTYTTKAACNFGGLDGPCVFNQSTSTKAITDSGTCTLMNSMFICKQGLNCLFSQHIDKMFMDVQQLLIHTCATNNALCGTCSRFFNWDKQSQQLCSLINGMCRATDPSTLNQTDCFRLSGYAYTWDSATNKCQVCTKQDQPSSNVNNTINDTNNNNTNTAQRLILTSLTFILGYFII
;
A
#
# COMPACT_ATOMS: atom_id res chain seq x y z
N MET A 1 24.88 14.00 6.26
CA MET A 1 24.10 15.00 5.48
C MET A 1 23.75 16.17 6.37
N ALA A 2 23.58 17.38 5.82
CA ALA A 2 23.12 18.52 6.60
C ALA A 2 21.66 18.34 7.03
N THR A 3 21.36 18.70 8.27
CA THR A 3 20.02 18.57 8.88
C THR A 3 19.02 19.50 8.19
N LYS A 4 19.44 20.76 8.00
CA LYS A 4 18.70 21.77 7.24
C LYS A 4 19.53 22.21 6.04
N CYS A 5 18.87 22.71 5.02
CA CYS A 5 19.52 23.33 3.88
C CYS A 5 20.33 24.57 4.32
N SER A 6 19.86 25.31 5.34
CA SER A 6 20.55 26.45 5.95
C SER A 6 21.98 26.17 6.42
N ASP A 7 22.29 24.90 6.70
CA ASP A 7 23.57 24.48 7.24
C ASP A 7 24.60 24.21 6.12
N GLN A 8 24.22 24.37 4.85
CA GLN A 8 25.06 24.13 3.67
C GLN A 8 25.58 25.43 3.05
N LYS A 9 26.82 25.40 2.54
CA LYS A 9 27.35 26.50 1.71
C LYS A 9 26.69 26.49 0.32
N SER A 10 26.51 27.67 -0.27
CA SER A 10 25.85 27.84 -1.58
C SER A 10 26.44 26.99 -2.71
N THR A 11 27.76 26.74 -2.71
CA THR A 11 28.44 25.93 -3.72
C THR A 11 28.14 24.43 -3.67
N ILE A 12 27.45 23.94 -2.64
CA ILE A 12 27.11 22.52 -2.42
C ILE A 12 25.65 22.31 -2.01
N CYS A 13 24.80 23.28 -2.35
CA CYS A 13 23.38 23.29 -1.99
C CYS A 13 22.54 22.41 -2.94
N PHE A 14 22.24 21.18 -2.52
CA PHE A 14 21.50 20.23 -3.37
C PHE A 14 20.35 19.52 -2.64
N ASN A 15 20.59 18.86 -1.50
CA ASN A 15 19.57 18.14 -0.73
C ASN A 15 19.93 18.10 0.77
N ALA A 16 18.93 18.16 1.64
CA ALA A 16 19.03 18.01 3.11
C ALA A 16 17.97 17.03 3.61
N ILE A 17 18.01 16.72 4.91
CA ILE A 17 17.04 15.80 5.55
C ILE A 17 15.60 16.35 5.47
N GLU A 18 15.42 17.67 5.45
CA GLU A 18 14.11 18.31 5.26
C GLU A 18 13.58 18.30 3.81
N GLY A 19 14.43 18.03 2.80
CA GLY A 19 14.04 17.96 1.39
C GLY A 19 15.11 18.45 0.41
N VAL A 20 14.72 18.63 -0.84
CA VAL A 20 15.57 19.27 -1.87
C VAL A 20 15.95 20.67 -1.41
N CYS A 21 17.17 21.11 -1.70
CA CYS A 21 17.65 22.46 -1.37
C CYS A 21 17.88 23.28 -2.65
N VAL A 22 17.75 24.61 -2.53
CA VAL A 22 18.11 25.57 -3.57
C VAL A 22 18.90 26.73 -2.98
N VAL A 23 19.79 27.31 -3.78
CA VAL A 23 20.49 28.56 -3.40
C VAL A 23 19.54 29.72 -3.66
N PHE A 24 19.21 30.46 -2.61
CA PHE A 24 18.42 31.69 -2.68
C PHE A 24 19.18 32.81 -1.98
N ASN A 25 19.39 33.94 -2.66
CA ASN A 25 20.21 35.06 -2.18
C ASN A 25 21.59 34.66 -1.60
N SER A 26 22.28 33.72 -2.27
CA SER A 26 23.58 33.15 -1.86
C SER A 26 23.60 32.32 -0.57
N ILE A 27 22.43 31.96 -0.04
CA ILE A 27 22.26 31.06 1.12
C ILE A 27 21.56 29.78 0.64
N CYS A 28 21.90 28.62 1.19
CA CYS A 28 21.19 27.38 0.87
C CYS A 28 19.94 27.25 1.73
N ILE A 29 18.77 27.02 1.13
CA ILE A 29 17.49 26.85 1.85
C ILE A 29 16.64 25.73 1.24
N ARG A 30 15.65 25.26 2.01
CA ARG A 30 14.74 24.18 1.60
C ARG A 30 13.91 24.62 0.40
N LYS A 31 13.83 23.78 -0.63
CA LYS A 31 13.01 23.99 -1.82
C LYS A 31 11.50 23.96 -1.48
N GLY A 32 11.00 25.09 -0.98
CA GLY A 32 9.58 25.40 -0.86
C GLY A 32 9.12 26.31 -1.99
N CYS A 33 7.80 26.52 -2.12
CA CYS A 33 7.25 27.41 -3.15
C CYS A 33 7.80 28.85 -3.02
N ASP A 34 8.01 29.29 -1.78
CA ASP A 34 8.63 30.54 -1.35
C ASP A 34 10.10 30.72 -1.79
N THR A 35 10.71 29.67 -2.36
CA THR A 35 12.11 29.66 -2.82
C THR A 35 12.25 29.60 -4.35
N ALA A 36 11.14 29.67 -5.08
CA ALA A 36 11.14 29.87 -6.52
C ALA A 36 11.78 31.23 -6.89
N PRO A 37 12.51 31.34 -8.01
CA PRO A 37 13.11 32.61 -8.43
C PRO A 37 12.06 33.72 -8.56
N SER A 38 12.21 34.80 -7.79
CA SER A 38 11.21 35.87 -7.74
C SER A 38 11.35 36.85 -8.90
N ASP A 39 10.74 36.52 -10.04
CA ASP A 39 10.38 37.48 -11.07
C ASP A 39 8.86 37.78 -11.02
N ALA A 40 8.48 39.03 -11.26
CA ALA A 40 7.10 39.51 -11.25
C ALA A 40 6.23 38.92 -12.39
N SER A 41 6.85 38.21 -13.33
CA SER A 41 6.24 37.52 -14.46
C SER A 41 5.69 36.11 -14.14
N HIS A 42 6.03 35.52 -12.99
CA HIS A 42 5.75 34.10 -12.71
C HIS A 42 4.26 33.75 -12.81
N ASN A 43 3.96 32.70 -13.58
CA ASN A 43 2.61 32.15 -13.75
C ASN A 43 2.41 30.81 -13.04
N ASP A 44 1.16 30.36 -12.96
CA ASP A 44 0.78 29.12 -12.26
C ASP A 44 1.44 27.85 -12.84
N SER A 45 1.70 27.81 -14.15
CA SER A 45 2.39 26.70 -14.80
C SER A 45 3.87 26.64 -14.42
N GLU A 46 4.54 27.79 -14.33
CA GLU A 46 5.94 27.87 -13.86
C GLU A 46 6.07 27.46 -12.40
N CYS A 47 5.15 27.91 -11.54
CA CYS A 47 5.09 27.47 -10.15
C CYS A 47 4.78 25.97 -10.01
N SER A 48 3.82 25.46 -10.78
CA SER A 48 3.47 24.02 -10.78
C SER A 48 4.58 23.13 -11.35
N ASN A 49 5.36 23.62 -12.31
CA ASN A 49 6.56 22.95 -12.82
C ASN A 49 7.71 22.97 -11.82
N TYR A 50 7.86 24.05 -11.03
CA TYR A 50 8.83 24.13 -9.95
C TYR A 50 8.50 23.13 -8.82
N SER A 51 7.21 22.99 -8.49
CA SER A 51 6.63 21.91 -7.68
C SER A 51 5.11 21.86 -7.84
N GLN A 52 4.54 20.67 -8.05
CA GLN A 52 3.09 20.49 -8.27
C GLN A 52 2.20 20.95 -7.11
N ALA A 53 2.75 21.05 -5.89
CA ALA A 53 2.04 21.58 -4.72
C ALA A 53 1.99 23.13 -4.67
N CYS A 54 2.59 23.81 -5.64
CA CYS A 54 2.68 25.26 -5.68
C CYS A 54 1.69 25.90 -6.67
N THR A 55 1.43 27.19 -6.46
CA THR A 55 0.76 28.12 -7.37
C THR A 55 1.44 29.48 -7.23
N VAL A 56 1.11 30.44 -8.10
CA VAL A 56 1.64 31.81 -8.03
C VAL A 56 1.19 32.54 -6.75
N ALA A 57 2.04 33.38 -6.18
CA ALA A 57 1.74 34.17 -4.98
C ALA A 57 1.18 35.57 -5.33
N ARG A 58 0.41 36.17 -4.41
CA ARG A 58 -0.26 37.48 -4.61
C ARG A 58 0.68 38.63 -4.96
N ALA A 59 1.95 38.55 -4.57
CA ALA A 59 2.96 39.59 -4.77
C ALA A 59 4.01 39.23 -5.84
N GLY A 60 3.80 38.17 -6.63
CA GLY A 60 4.81 37.54 -7.48
C GLY A 60 5.57 36.42 -6.75
N GLY A 61 6.27 35.56 -7.51
CA GLY A 61 6.83 34.31 -7.00
C GLY A 61 5.77 33.22 -6.75
N CYS A 62 6.12 32.15 -6.02
CA CYS A 62 5.24 31.01 -5.79
C CYS A 62 4.89 30.81 -4.30
N GLN A 63 3.75 30.18 -4.04
CA GLN A 63 3.24 29.80 -2.71
C GLN A 63 2.62 28.39 -2.77
N VAL A 64 2.35 27.77 -1.62
CA VAL A 64 1.64 26.49 -1.54
C VAL A 64 0.18 26.66 -1.95
N ARG A 65 -0.40 25.66 -2.64
CA ARG A 65 -1.82 25.63 -2.99
C ARG A 65 -2.71 25.52 -1.74
N THR A 66 -3.89 26.13 -1.80
CA THR A 66 -4.90 26.16 -0.73
C THR A 66 -6.30 25.94 -1.31
N ALA A 67 -7.34 25.86 -0.47
CA ALA A 67 -8.73 25.88 -0.96
C ALA A 67 -9.00 27.13 -1.82
N CYS A 68 -9.81 27.00 -2.89
CA CYS A 68 -10.05 28.08 -3.85
C CYS A 68 -10.54 29.38 -3.18
N SER A 69 -11.41 29.28 -2.18
CA SER A 69 -11.95 30.41 -1.39
C SER A 69 -10.90 31.27 -0.66
N LEU A 70 -9.70 30.73 -0.46
CA LEU A 70 -8.59 31.44 0.20
C LEU A 70 -7.77 32.29 -0.78
N TYR A 71 -7.79 32.00 -2.08
CA TYR A 71 -7.09 32.79 -3.09
C TYR A 71 -7.72 34.19 -3.27
N LYS A 72 -6.86 35.20 -3.49
CA LYS A 72 -7.26 36.63 -3.52
C LYS A 72 -6.93 37.33 -4.84
N THR A 73 -6.48 36.59 -5.86
CA THR A 73 -6.17 37.11 -7.20
C THR A 73 -6.54 36.10 -8.29
N GLN A 74 -6.79 36.59 -9.51
CA GLN A 74 -7.07 35.76 -10.68
C GLN A 74 -5.92 34.81 -11.04
N LEU A 75 -4.68 35.26 -10.83
CA LEU A 75 -3.46 34.50 -11.09
C LEU A 75 -3.38 33.24 -10.23
N GLN A 76 -3.68 33.36 -8.93
CA GLN A 76 -3.76 32.25 -7.96
C GLN A 76 -4.89 31.25 -8.24
N CYS A 77 -5.95 31.70 -8.90
CA CYS A 77 -7.21 30.97 -8.94
C CYS A 77 -7.24 29.95 -10.08
N LYS A 78 -6.50 28.84 -9.89
CA LYS A 78 -6.34 27.77 -10.89
C LYS A 78 -6.67 26.40 -10.34
N LEU A 79 -5.95 25.95 -9.32
CA LEU A 79 -6.11 24.63 -8.71
C LEU A 79 -6.07 24.74 -7.18
N ASP A 80 -6.90 23.95 -6.50
CA ASP A 80 -6.87 23.81 -5.06
C ASP A 80 -5.76 22.82 -4.61
N MET A 81 -5.69 22.56 -3.30
CA MET A 81 -4.73 21.61 -2.72
C MET A 81 -5.03 20.13 -3.03
N ASN A 82 -6.11 19.82 -3.74
CA ASN A 82 -6.56 18.48 -4.15
C ASN A 82 -6.64 18.34 -5.69
N ASP A 83 -5.95 19.23 -6.43
CA ASP A 83 -5.97 19.32 -7.90
C ASP A 83 -7.38 19.58 -8.52
N LYS A 84 -8.33 20.10 -7.73
CA LYS A 84 -9.63 20.56 -8.24
C LYS A 84 -9.47 21.94 -8.85
N LYS A 85 -10.11 22.17 -9.99
CA LYS A 85 -10.11 23.46 -10.67
C LYS A 85 -10.85 24.52 -9.84
N CYS A 86 -10.31 25.74 -9.87
CA CYS A 86 -10.94 26.93 -9.30
C CYS A 86 -11.48 27.85 -10.40
N TYR A 87 -12.50 28.64 -10.07
CA TYR A 87 -13.06 29.69 -10.90
C TYR A 87 -12.80 31.06 -10.27
N TRP A 88 -12.19 31.99 -11.03
CA TRP A 88 -12.07 33.38 -10.62
C TRP A 88 -13.30 34.14 -11.07
N ASN A 89 -14.02 34.72 -10.11
CA ASN A 89 -15.15 35.60 -10.38
C ASN A 89 -14.64 37.05 -10.51
N PRO A 90 -14.56 37.61 -11.74
CA PRO A 90 -14.06 38.97 -11.94
C PRO A 90 -14.97 40.04 -11.34
N THR A 91 -16.29 39.79 -11.25
CA THR A 91 -17.27 40.74 -10.70
C THR A 91 -17.07 40.98 -9.20
N VAL A 92 -17.04 39.91 -8.38
CA VAL A 92 -16.82 40.03 -6.92
C VAL A 92 -15.36 39.91 -6.50
N LYS A 93 -14.44 39.74 -7.45
CA LYS A 93 -12.98 39.64 -7.24
C LYS A 93 -12.60 38.59 -6.21
N SER A 94 -13.24 37.42 -6.29
CA SER A 94 -13.00 36.27 -5.42
C SER A 94 -12.79 34.99 -6.22
N CYS A 95 -12.16 34.02 -5.59
CA CYS A 95 -11.93 32.70 -6.14
C CYS A 95 -12.85 31.69 -5.43
N VAL A 96 -13.38 30.73 -6.18
CA VAL A 96 -14.32 29.70 -5.70
C VAL A 96 -14.05 28.37 -6.42
N ASP A 97 -14.57 27.27 -5.90
CA ASP A 97 -14.45 25.95 -6.56
C ASP A 97 -15.16 26.00 -7.92
N LEU A 98 -14.58 25.43 -8.96
CA LEU A 98 -15.16 25.42 -10.31
C LEU A 98 -16.31 24.41 -10.38
N VAL A 99 -17.54 24.90 -10.17
CA VAL A 99 -18.82 24.22 -10.43
C VAL A 99 -19.79 25.18 -11.10
N CYS A 100 -20.74 24.68 -11.91
CA CYS A 100 -21.61 25.55 -12.71
C CYS A 100 -22.36 26.62 -11.89
N ALA A 101 -22.76 26.28 -10.65
CA ALA A 101 -23.45 27.21 -9.74
C ALA A 101 -22.55 28.31 -9.15
N ASN A 102 -21.22 28.16 -9.22
CA ASN A 102 -20.24 29.13 -8.73
C ASN A 102 -19.73 30.07 -9.83
N ILE A 103 -20.05 29.80 -11.11
CA ILE A 103 -19.79 30.71 -12.23
C ILE A 103 -20.64 31.98 -12.03
N GLU A 104 -20.08 33.14 -12.35
CA GLU A 104 -20.70 34.41 -12.01
C GLU A 104 -22.04 34.65 -12.76
N VAL A 105 -22.95 35.35 -12.08
CA VAL A 105 -24.22 35.80 -12.66
C VAL A 105 -23.99 37.13 -13.38
N SER A 106 -23.41 37.07 -14.58
CA SER A 106 -23.07 38.26 -15.39
C SER A 106 -23.51 38.11 -16.86
N ASN A 107 -23.52 39.22 -17.60
CA ASN A 107 -23.80 39.25 -19.03
C ASN A 107 -22.78 38.46 -19.87
N LEU A 108 -21.62 38.07 -19.29
CA LEU A 108 -20.68 37.18 -19.95
C LEU A 108 -21.20 35.73 -20.00
N PHE A 109 -22.04 35.33 -19.04
CA PHE A 109 -22.60 33.98 -18.91
C PHE A 109 -24.11 33.98 -19.18
N ASN A 110 -24.47 34.50 -20.36
CA ASN A 110 -25.84 34.64 -20.85
C ASN A 110 -26.23 33.63 -21.93
N SER A 111 -25.34 32.68 -22.27
CA SER A 111 -25.55 31.69 -23.33
C SER A 111 -24.86 30.36 -23.03
N HIS A 112 -25.31 29.28 -23.68
CA HIS A 112 -24.74 27.94 -23.53
C HIS A 112 -23.26 27.93 -23.89
N ASN A 113 -22.88 28.57 -25.01
CA ASN A 113 -21.49 28.62 -25.44
C ASN A 113 -20.62 29.27 -24.36
N ALA A 114 -21.04 30.40 -23.80
CA ALA A 114 -20.32 31.05 -22.71
C ALA A 114 -20.14 30.15 -21.48
N CYS A 115 -21.19 29.43 -21.07
CA CYS A 115 -21.12 28.49 -19.94
C CYS A 115 -20.28 27.23 -20.23
N TYR A 116 -20.29 26.74 -21.47
CA TYR A 116 -19.52 25.57 -21.90
C TYR A 116 -18.03 25.88 -22.05
N THR A 117 -17.67 27.05 -22.57
CA THR A 117 -16.26 27.46 -22.77
C THR A 117 -15.50 27.73 -21.47
N VAL A 118 -16.17 27.79 -20.31
CA VAL A 118 -15.48 27.85 -19.00
C VAL A 118 -14.70 26.56 -18.75
N ASP A 119 -15.35 25.42 -18.98
CA ASP A 119 -14.76 24.08 -18.91
C ASP A 119 -15.68 23.04 -19.57
N GLU A 120 -15.20 22.40 -20.64
CA GLU A 120 -15.99 21.44 -21.41
C GLU A 120 -16.32 20.13 -20.66
N TYR A 121 -15.57 19.81 -19.60
CA TYR A 121 -15.75 18.63 -18.76
C TYR A 121 -16.69 18.90 -17.58
N LEU A 122 -16.93 20.17 -17.25
CA LEU A 122 -17.86 20.56 -16.17
C LEU A 122 -19.34 20.42 -16.55
N LEU A 123 -19.63 20.21 -17.84
CA LEU A 123 -20.97 19.92 -18.37
C LEU A 123 -22.00 20.99 -17.96
N CYS A 124 -21.66 22.27 -18.14
CA CYS A 124 -22.57 23.39 -17.87
C CYS A 124 -23.41 23.80 -19.09
N THR A 125 -24.48 24.52 -18.82
CA THR A 125 -25.35 25.22 -19.79
C THR A 125 -25.86 26.52 -19.16
N VAL A 126 -26.46 27.42 -19.95
CA VAL A 126 -27.06 28.66 -19.44
C VAL A 126 -28.27 28.38 -18.56
N ARG A 127 -28.53 29.23 -17.55
CA ARG A 127 -29.74 29.16 -16.74
C ARG A 127 -30.96 29.66 -17.52
N ALA A 128 -32.10 29.02 -17.31
CA ALA A 128 -33.39 29.48 -17.82
C ALA A 128 -34.40 29.61 -16.68
N VAL A 129 -35.20 30.68 -16.71
CA VAL A 129 -36.33 30.92 -15.81
C VAL A 129 -37.48 31.43 -16.68
N ASN A 130 -38.69 30.90 -16.51
CA ASN A 130 -39.88 31.29 -17.28
C ASN A 130 -39.66 31.25 -18.81
N LYS A 131 -38.95 30.23 -19.33
CA LYS A 131 -38.59 30.07 -20.76
C LYS A 131 -37.77 31.24 -21.35
N VAL A 132 -37.01 31.95 -20.51
CA VAL A 132 -36.05 32.97 -20.95
C VAL A 132 -34.68 32.68 -20.35
N ALA A 133 -33.62 32.90 -21.13
CA ALA A 133 -32.25 32.82 -20.63
C ALA A 133 -32.03 33.88 -19.54
N VAL A 134 -31.49 33.46 -18.39
CA VAL A 134 -31.09 34.36 -17.31
C VAL A 134 -29.60 34.19 -17.04
N LEU A 135 -29.00 35.21 -16.42
CA LEU A 135 -27.56 35.25 -16.21
C LEU A 135 -27.07 34.10 -15.30
N GLY A 136 -25.88 33.59 -15.62
CA GLY A 136 -25.19 32.52 -14.91
C GLY A 136 -25.48 31.11 -15.45
N CYS A 137 -24.71 30.15 -14.97
CA CYS A 137 -24.70 28.78 -15.49
C CYS A 137 -25.38 27.78 -14.54
N MET A 138 -25.79 26.63 -15.10
CA MET A 138 -26.30 25.47 -14.38
C MET A 138 -25.72 24.19 -14.97
N ALA A 139 -25.78 23.09 -14.21
CA ALA A 139 -25.42 21.77 -14.72
C ALA A 139 -26.39 21.35 -15.85
N ARG A 140 -25.87 20.61 -16.84
CA ARG A 140 -26.67 19.96 -17.89
C ARG A 140 -27.60 18.91 -17.29
N GLY A 141 -28.78 18.76 -17.89
CA GLY A 141 -29.78 17.74 -17.58
C GLY A 141 -30.06 16.85 -18.79
N PRO A 142 -31.14 16.05 -18.80
CA PRO A 142 -31.67 15.42 -20.01
C PRO A 142 -32.20 16.51 -20.97
N CYS A 143 -32.18 16.29 -22.29
CA CYS A 143 -32.62 17.30 -23.26
C CYS A 143 -34.06 17.77 -22.99
N SER A 144 -34.96 16.86 -22.58
CA SER A 144 -36.35 17.15 -22.20
C SER A 144 -36.54 18.08 -21.01
N SER A 145 -35.48 18.37 -20.23
CA SER A 145 -35.51 19.36 -19.13
C SER A 145 -35.21 20.79 -19.57
N TYR A 146 -34.74 20.99 -20.81
CA TYR A 146 -34.35 22.29 -21.32
C TYR A 146 -35.56 23.06 -21.87
N THR A 147 -35.73 24.29 -21.40
CA THR A 147 -36.93 25.10 -21.64
C THR A 147 -36.72 26.21 -22.67
N ILE A 148 -35.49 26.35 -23.19
CA ILE A 148 -35.11 27.31 -24.22
C ILE A 148 -34.17 26.68 -25.24
N GLU A 149 -34.22 27.18 -26.48
CA GLU A 149 -33.39 26.71 -27.58
C GLU A 149 -31.89 26.73 -27.27
N ASP A 150 -31.41 27.74 -26.54
CA ASP A 150 -29.97 27.88 -26.32
C ASP A 150 -29.40 26.81 -25.38
N GLN A 151 -30.20 26.31 -24.43
CA GLN A 151 -29.81 25.13 -23.63
C GLN A 151 -29.75 23.84 -24.47
N CYS A 152 -30.49 23.80 -25.58
CA CYS A 152 -30.68 22.62 -26.41
C CYS A 152 -29.47 22.39 -27.35
N ARG A 153 -28.39 21.86 -26.79
CA ARG A 153 -27.16 21.49 -27.52
C ARG A 153 -26.77 20.05 -27.23
N VAL A 154 -26.53 19.73 -25.96
CA VAL A 154 -26.10 18.40 -25.48
C VAL A 154 -26.60 18.15 -24.05
N ASN A 155 -26.94 16.91 -23.73
CA ASN A 155 -27.38 16.50 -22.39
C ASN A 155 -26.20 16.11 -21.46
N ALA A 156 -26.52 15.75 -20.22
CA ALA A 156 -25.55 15.32 -19.21
C ALA A 156 -24.71 14.08 -19.63
N SER A 157 -25.25 13.23 -20.51
CA SER A 157 -24.59 12.03 -21.04
C SER A 157 -23.78 12.30 -22.32
N ARG A 158 -23.60 13.57 -22.71
CA ARG A 158 -22.94 14.00 -23.97
C ARG A 158 -23.65 13.55 -25.26
N ILE A 159 -24.95 13.27 -25.19
CA ILE A 159 -25.78 13.04 -26.38
C ILE A 159 -26.29 14.40 -26.88
N ASP A 160 -26.26 14.62 -28.21
CA ASP A 160 -26.81 15.83 -28.83
C ASP A 160 -28.31 16.01 -28.53
N CYS A 161 -28.73 17.26 -28.39
CA CYS A 161 -30.12 17.66 -28.35
C CYS A 161 -30.57 18.32 -29.67
N ALA A 162 -31.87 18.23 -29.95
CA ALA A 162 -32.53 18.94 -31.05
C ALA A 162 -33.66 19.82 -30.51
N TRP A 163 -33.69 21.09 -30.91
CA TRP A 163 -34.79 22.00 -30.61
C TRP A 163 -35.92 21.75 -31.60
N ASN A 164 -36.96 21.04 -31.16
CA ASN A 164 -38.04 20.60 -32.01
C ASN A 164 -39.12 21.68 -32.14
N THR A 165 -39.23 22.27 -33.33
CA THR A 165 -40.24 23.27 -33.69
C THR A 165 -41.35 22.70 -34.58
N ASN A 166 -41.50 21.38 -34.65
CA ASN A 166 -42.50 20.72 -35.49
C ASN A 166 -43.92 21.12 -35.04
N SER A 167 -44.78 21.46 -36.01
CA SER A 167 -46.16 21.90 -35.79
C SER A 167 -47.09 20.86 -35.14
N SER A 168 -46.61 19.62 -34.95
CA SER A 168 -47.27 18.58 -34.17
C SER A 168 -47.10 18.75 -32.64
N LEU A 169 -46.17 19.58 -32.18
CA LEU A 169 -46.00 19.90 -30.76
C LEU A 169 -46.86 21.11 -30.36
N PRO A 170 -47.45 21.12 -29.15
CA PRO A 170 -48.23 22.27 -28.67
C PRO A 170 -47.38 23.53 -28.44
N GLU A 171 -46.07 23.34 -28.22
CA GLU A 171 -45.06 24.40 -28.18
C GLU A 171 -43.67 23.83 -28.50
N PRO A 172 -42.70 24.65 -28.96
CA PRO A 172 -41.33 24.19 -29.20
C PRO A 172 -40.68 23.60 -27.94
N ALA A 173 -40.03 22.45 -28.09
CA ALA A 173 -39.43 21.72 -26.97
C ALA A 173 -38.07 21.12 -27.34
N CYS A 174 -37.17 21.05 -26.36
CA CYS A 174 -35.91 20.35 -26.52
C CYS A 174 -36.08 18.84 -26.32
N GLN A 175 -35.50 18.04 -27.21
CA GLN A 175 -35.56 16.58 -27.17
C GLN A 175 -34.19 16.00 -27.54
N ASP A 176 -33.93 14.73 -27.21
CA ASP A 176 -32.71 14.06 -27.67
C ASP A 176 -32.73 13.98 -29.21
N LYS A 177 -31.59 14.26 -29.86
CA LYS A 177 -31.47 14.28 -31.33
C LYS A 177 -31.76 12.89 -31.88
N SER A 178 -32.68 12.79 -32.84
CA SER A 178 -33.21 11.53 -33.37
C SER A 178 -34.01 11.77 -34.66
N CYS A 179 -34.49 10.70 -35.31
CA CYS A 179 -35.28 10.77 -36.54
C CYS A 179 -36.50 11.71 -36.41
N THR A 180 -37.21 11.59 -35.28
CA THR A 180 -38.47 12.28 -34.99
C THR A 180 -38.28 13.76 -34.62
N THR A 181 -37.04 14.17 -34.33
CA THR A 181 -36.66 15.56 -34.01
C THR A 181 -35.95 16.25 -35.17
N ALA A 182 -35.77 15.56 -36.29
CA ALA A 182 -35.16 16.09 -37.50
C ALA A 182 -36.01 17.21 -38.16
N PRO A 183 -35.39 18.32 -38.61
CA PRO A 183 -36.09 19.37 -39.34
C PRO A 183 -36.81 18.87 -40.59
N THR A 184 -38.02 19.37 -40.79
CA THR A 184 -38.87 19.12 -41.97
C THR A 184 -38.30 19.73 -43.27
N SER A 185 -37.17 20.43 -43.20
CA SER A 185 -36.40 20.96 -44.32
C SER A 185 -35.30 20.02 -44.84
N ILE A 186 -35.04 18.89 -44.17
CA ILE A 186 -34.12 17.86 -44.64
C ILE A 186 -34.82 17.07 -45.78
N LEU A 187 -34.25 17.15 -46.98
CA LEU A 187 -34.85 16.59 -48.20
C LEU A 187 -34.06 15.44 -48.81
N THR A 188 -32.73 15.41 -48.65
CA THR A 188 -31.91 14.35 -49.23
C THR A 188 -31.48 13.30 -48.21
N HIS A 189 -31.10 12.15 -48.77
CA HIS A 189 -30.33 11.10 -48.14
C HIS A 189 -29.18 11.67 -47.29
N ASN A 190 -28.19 12.30 -47.94
CA ASN A 190 -26.97 12.83 -47.33
C ASN A 190 -27.24 13.85 -46.22
N ASP A 191 -28.25 14.72 -46.36
CA ASP A 191 -28.61 15.71 -45.34
C ASP A 191 -29.06 15.05 -44.03
N CYS A 192 -29.81 13.95 -44.11
CA CYS A 192 -30.27 13.22 -42.93
C CYS A 192 -29.13 12.44 -42.25
N PHE A 193 -28.21 11.87 -43.03
CA PHE A 193 -27.00 11.22 -42.50
C PHE A 193 -26.11 12.22 -41.74
N ASN A 194 -25.91 13.41 -42.31
CA ASN A 194 -25.17 14.47 -41.65
C ASN A 194 -25.90 15.02 -40.42
N TYR A 195 -27.23 14.93 -40.37
CA TYR A 195 -28.02 15.29 -39.19
C TYR A 195 -27.84 14.26 -38.05
N TYR A 196 -27.94 12.96 -38.32
CA TYR A 196 -27.82 11.92 -37.30
C TYR A 196 -27.13 10.66 -37.81
N ASN A 197 -25.80 10.61 -37.67
CA ASN A 197 -24.99 9.42 -37.90
C ASN A 197 -24.19 9.13 -36.62
N THR A 198 -24.39 7.96 -36.03
CA THR A 198 -23.69 7.52 -34.82
C THR A 198 -23.08 6.14 -35.04
N ILE A 199 -22.06 5.78 -34.25
CA ILE A 199 -21.32 4.51 -34.39
C ILE A 199 -22.25 3.28 -34.30
N ASN A 200 -23.42 3.41 -33.67
CA ASN A 200 -24.40 2.34 -33.48
C ASN A 200 -25.65 2.45 -34.37
N TYR A 201 -25.85 3.54 -35.12
CA TYR A 201 -27.03 3.77 -35.98
C TYR A 201 -26.68 4.65 -37.19
N GLN A 202 -26.84 4.09 -38.40
CA GLN A 202 -26.70 4.76 -39.69
C GLN A 202 -28.08 5.15 -40.24
N MET A 203 -28.23 6.31 -40.90
CA MET A 203 -29.56 6.89 -41.20
C MET A 203 -29.64 7.80 -42.42
N TYR A 204 -30.83 7.88 -43.05
CA TYR A 204 -31.08 8.64 -44.29
C TYR A 204 -32.54 9.16 -44.42
N GLY A 205 -32.79 10.13 -45.33
CA GLY A 205 -34.03 10.94 -45.37
C GLY A 205 -35.11 10.50 -46.37
N VAL A 206 -36.36 10.95 -46.18
CA VAL A 206 -37.52 10.58 -47.03
C VAL A 206 -38.29 11.81 -47.53
N CYS A 207 -38.41 11.94 -48.85
CA CYS A 207 -39.09 13.07 -49.48
C CYS A 207 -40.52 12.73 -49.95
N GLN A 208 -41.43 12.43 -49.02
CA GLN A 208 -42.88 12.74 -49.16
C GLN A 208 -43.55 13.10 -47.82
N SER A 209 -42.99 12.69 -46.68
CA SER A 209 -43.26 13.30 -45.37
C SER A 209 -41.96 13.88 -44.79
N ARG A 210 -41.61 15.09 -45.25
CA ARG A 210 -40.58 15.99 -44.73
C ARG A 210 -39.88 15.53 -43.41
N GLY A 211 -38.66 14.99 -43.49
CA GLY A 211 -37.86 14.60 -42.32
C GLY A 211 -36.96 13.38 -42.52
N CYS A 212 -36.39 12.90 -41.42
CA CYS A 212 -35.55 11.70 -41.35
C CYS A 212 -36.36 10.44 -40.98
N GLN A 213 -36.03 9.29 -41.58
CA GLN A 213 -36.60 7.99 -41.19
C GLN A 213 -35.48 7.05 -40.74
N GLN A 214 -35.77 6.20 -39.76
CA GLN A 214 -34.88 5.09 -39.39
C GLN A 214 -34.72 4.12 -40.57
N THR A 215 -33.53 3.55 -40.71
CA THR A 215 -33.21 2.51 -41.71
C THR A 215 -34.08 1.25 -41.52
N ALA A 216 -34.29 0.55 -42.62
CA ALA A 216 -35.08 -0.67 -42.73
C ALA A 216 -34.48 -1.57 -43.82
N ALA A 217 -34.96 -2.82 -43.95
CA ALA A 217 -34.54 -3.72 -45.02
C ALA A 217 -34.71 -3.07 -46.41
N CYS A 218 -33.74 -3.26 -47.32
CA CYS A 218 -33.72 -2.59 -48.64
C CYS A 218 -35.03 -2.77 -49.43
N SER A 219 -35.65 -3.96 -49.35
CA SER A 219 -36.92 -4.31 -49.99
C SER A 219 -38.14 -3.48 -49.55
N THR A 220 -38.04 -2.75 -48.44
CA THR A 220 -39.11 -1.85 -47.96
C THR A 220 -39.04 -0.45 -48.59
N TYR A 221 -37.95 -0.13 -49.29
CA TYR A 221 -37.75 1.17 -49.92
C TYR A 221 -38.40 1.25 -51.30
N ILE A 222 -39.31 2.20 -51.45
CA ILE A 222 -40.12 2.41 -52.67
C ILE A 222 -39.58 3.54 -53.57
N HIS A 223 -38.51 4.22 -53.16
CA HIS A 223 -37.88 5.31 -53.90
C HIS A 223 -36.36 5.14 -54.01
N SER A 224 -35.78 5.54 -55.16
CA SER A 224 -34.35 5.41 -55.46
C SER A 224 -33.42 6.14 -54.49
N GLU A 225 -33.89 7.22 -53.88
CA GLU A 225 -33.12 8.01 -52.90
C GLU A 225 -33.02 7.34 -51.52
N GLN A 226 -33.97 6.47 -51.18
CA GLN A 226 -33.89 5.65 -49.96
C GLN A 226 -32.92 4.47 -50.13
N CYS A 227 -32.77 4.00 -51.38
CA CYS A 227 -32.11 2.75 -51.72
C CYS A 227 -30.57 2.81 -51.73
N LYS A 228 -29.93 3.02 -50.56
CA LYS A 228 -28.46 2.96 -50.45
C LYS A 228 -27.91 2.08 -49.32
N ILE A 229 -28.55 1.96 -48.15
CA ILE A 229 -28.22 0.96 -47.10
C ILE A 229 -29.46 0.42 -46.38
N ASN A 230 -29.37 -0.77 -45.80
CA ASN A 230 -30.39 -1.35 -44.90
C ASN A 230 -30.19 -0.96 -43.42
N ASP A 231 -30.99 -1.56 -42.53
CA ASP A 231 -30.96 -1.41 -41.07
C ASP A 231 -29.68 -1.92 -40.39
N VAL A 232 -28.90 -2.78 -41.07
CA VAL A 232 -27.61 -3.29 -40.61
C VAL A 232 -26.43 -2.43 -41.14
N GLY A 233 -26.69 -1.56 -42.12
CA GLY A 233 -25.68 -0.74 -42.79
C GLY A 233 -25.07 -1.37 -44.05
N ASP A 234 -25.57 -2.54 -44.48
CA ASP A 234 -25.18 -3.15 -45.75
C ASP A 234 -25.78 -2.39 -46.93
N PRO A 235 -25.08 -2.29 -48.08
CA PRO A 235 -25.52 -1.48 -49.21
C PRO A 235 -26.76 -2.05 -49.91
N CYS A 236 -27.64 -1.17 -50.38
CA CYS A 236 -28.75 -1.49 -51.28
C CYS A 236 -28.40 -1.20 -52.75
N GLY A 237 -29.13 -1.83 -53.68
CA GLY A 237 -29.08 -1.56 -55.11
C GLY A 237 -30.46 -1.31 -55.70
N TRP A 238 -30.59 -0.21 -56.46
CA TRP A 238 -31.81 0.16 -57.17
C TRP A 238 -31.78 -0.37 -58.60
N ASN A 239 -32.66 -1.31 -58.94
CA ASN A 239 -32.70 -1.95 -60.27
C ASN A 239 -33.43 -1.13 -61.35
N GLY A 240 -33.87 0.09 -61.01
CA GLY A 240 -34.68 0.97 -61.87
C GLY A 240 -36.18 0.97 -61.51
N LYS A 241 -36.67 -0.04 -60.79
CA LYS A 241 -38.08 -0.19 -60.41
C LYS A 241 -38.30 -0.33 -58.89
N GLU A 242 -37.43 -1.08 -58.24
CA GLU A 242 -37.53 -1.44 -56.82
C GLU A 242 -36.14 -1.53 -56.18
N CYS A 243 -36.11 -1.44 -54.86
CA CYS A 243 -34.89 -1.56 -54.08
C CYS A 243 -34.71 -2.97 -53.54
N ASN A 244 -33.49 -3.50 -53.56
CA ASN A 244 -33.11 -4.75 -52.90
C ASN A 244 -31.70 -4.62 -52.31
N ASP A 245 -31.28 -5.60 -51.50
CA ASP A 245 -29.89 -5.69 -51.02
C ASP A 245 -28.94 -5.74 -52.23
N LYS A 246 -27.83 -4.99 -52.16
CA LYS A 246 -26.96 -4.80 -53.33
C LYS A 246 -26.33 -6.12 -53.75
N SER A 247 -26.61 -6.53 -54.97
CA SER A 247 -26.12 -7.77 -55.59
C SER A 247 -25.93 -7.54 -57.09
N CYS A 248 -25.33 -8.47 -57.81
CA CYS A 248 -25.05 -8.25 -59.22
C CYS A 248 -26.33 -8.02 -60.06
N SER A 249 -27.43 -8.69 -59.70
CA SER A 249 -28.74 -8.52 -60.33
C SER A 249 -29.43 -7.17 -60.03
N THR A 250 -28.94 -6.36 -59.08
CA THR A 250 -29.45 -5.00 -58.85
C THR A 250 -28.78 -3.94 -59.72
N ALA A 251 -27.75 -4.30 -60.51
CA ALA A 251 -27.15 -3.40 -61.49
C ALA A 251 -28.09 -3.22 -62.69
N PRO A 252 -28.53 -1.99 -63.02
CA PRO A 252 -29.40 -1.75 -64.16
C PRO A 252 -28.82 -2.26 -65.49
N ALA A 253 -29.65 -2.86 -66.34
CA ALA A 253 -29.26 -3.31 -67.68
C ALA A 253 -29.14 -2.12 -68.65
N THR A 254 -28.10 -1.31 -68.48
CA THR A 254 -27.82 -0.10 -69.25
C THR A 254 -26.38 -0.09 -69.77
N SER A 255 -26.04 0.88 -70.64
CA SER A 255 -24.66 1.13 -71.06
C SER A 255 -23.72 1.61 -69.94
N GLU A 256 -24.25 1.89 -68.75
CA GLU A 256 -23.44 2.15 -67.55
C GLU A 256 -22.83 0.85 -66.97
N TYR A 257 -23.34 -0.33 -67.39
CA TYR A 257 -22.94 -1.65 -66.93
C TYR A 257 -22.80 -2.65 -68.10
N ASP A 258 -22.11 -2.22 -69.16
CA ASP A 258 -21.94 -2.98 -70.43
C ASP A 258 -20.63 -3.80 -70.55
N ASN A 259 -19.79 -3.83 -69.51
CA ASN A 259 -18.55 -4.59 -69.53
C ASN A 259 -18.09 -5.01 -68.12
N ASP A 260 -17.18 -5.99 -68.09
CA ASP A 260 -16.66 -6.62 -66.87
C ASP A 260 -16.06 -5.61 -65.87
N ALA A 261 -15.34 -4.57 -66.34
CA ALA A 261 -14.77 -3.57 -65.46
C ALA A 261 -15.84 -2.71 -64.75
N LYS A 262 -16.87 -2.28 -65.49
CA LYS A 262 -18.03 -1.55 -64.93
C LYS A 262 -18.79 -2.41 -63.90
N CYS A 263 -19.01 -3.69 -64.21
CA CYS A 263 -19.68 -4.61 -63.29
C CYS A 263 -18.85 -4.94 -62.05
N LYS A 264 -17.54 -5.12 -62.18
CA LYS A 264 -16.63 -5.30 -61.03
C LYS A 264 -16.62 -4.08 -60.11
N ALA A 265 -16.65 -2.88 -60.67
CA ALA A 265 -16.77 -1.64 -59.89
C ALA A 265 -18.11 -1.51 -59.14
N TYR A 266 -19.21 -2.06 -59.68
CA TYR A 266 -20.53 -1.97 -59.06
C TYR A 266 -20.60 -2.62 -57.67
N PHE A 267 -20.02 -3.82 -57.50
CA PHE A 267 -20.11 -4.59 -56.25
C PHE A 267 -18.77 -5.27 -55.90
N ASN A 268 -17.73 -4.46 -55.69
CA ASN A 268 -16.46 -4.86 -55.08
C ASN A 268 -15.85 -6.15 -55.68
N ASN A 269 -15.72 -6.20 -57.01
CA ASN A 269 -15.18 -7.33 -57.78
C ASN A 269 -15.97 -8.66 -57.68
N LYS A 270 -17.22 -8.67 -57.19
CA LYS A 270 -18.05 -9.88 -57.09
C LYS A 270 -18.90 -10.17 -58.34
N CYS A 271 -19.02 -9.22 -59.25
CA CYS A 271 -19.83 -9.32 -60.46
C CYS A 271 -18.99 -9.34 -61.73
N THR A 272 -19.60 -9.82 -62.81
CA THR A 272 -19.12 -9.64 -64.18
C THR A 272 -20.29 -9.20 -65.08
N VAL A 273 -20.01 -8.86 -66.34
CA VAL A 273 -21.04 -8.44 -67.31
C VAL A 273 -21.94 -9.62 -67.66
N SER A 274 -23.22 -9.37 -67.89
CA SER A 274 -24.18 -10.37 -68.40
C SER A 274 -23.76 -10.90 -69.77
N LEU A 275 -24.15 -12.15 -70.09
CA LEU A 275 -23.94 -12.75 -71.41
C LEU A 275 -24.57 -11.93 -72.56
N ASN A 276 -25.58 -11.12 -72.26
CA ASN A 276 -26.25 -10.23 -73.21
C ASN A 276 -25.50 -8.88 -73.41
N GLY A 277 -24.36 -8.66 -72.76
CA GLY A 277 -23.54 -7.45 -72.88
C GLY A 277 -24.08 -6.21 -72.16
N GLN A 278 -25.14 -6.33 -71.36
CA GLN A 278 -25.71 -5.23 -70.56
C GLN A 278 -26.24 -5.74 -69.21
N GLY A 279 -25.97 -5.01 -68.14
CA GLY A 279 -26.26 -5.41 -66.77
C GLY A 279 -25.25 -6.42 -66.22
N CYS A 280 -25.30 -6.66 -64.92
CA CYS A 280 -24.32 -7.50 -64.23
C CYS A 280 -24.92 -8.81 -63.73
N ILE A 281 -24.08 -9.84 -63.65
CA ILE A 281 -24.38 -11.14 -63.05
C ILE A 281 -23.27 -11.51 -62.06
N ASP A 282 -23.55 -12.45 -61.15
CA ASP A 282 -22.51 -13.01 -60.28
C ASP A 282 -21.41 -13.65 -61.15
N ILE A 283 -20.15 -13.57 -60.71
CA ILE A 283 -19.05 -14.27 -61.38
C ILE A 283 -19.35 -15.79 -61.38
N PRO A 284 -19.34 -16.47 -62.55
CA PRO A 284 -19.57 -17.91 -62.61
C PRO A 284 -18.61 -18.74 -61.76
N GLU A 285 -19.12 -19.88 -61.26
CA GLU A 285 -18.38 -20.78 -60.36
C GLU A 285 -17.15 -21.40 -61.04
N ILE A 286 -17.24 -21.69 -62.33
CA ILE A 286 -16.17 -22.26 -63.15
C ILE A 286 -15.92 -21.37 -64.38
N CYS A 287 -14.70 -21.38 -64.91
CA CYS A 287 -14.32 -20.56 -66.06
C CYS A 287 -15.09 -20.95 -67.33
N GLU A 288 -15.48 -22.22 -67.44
CA GLU A 288 -16.11 -22.85 -68.61
C GLU A 288 -17.55 -22.37 -68.88
N LEU A 289 -18.10 -21.53 -67.99
CA LEU A 289 -19.38 -20.83 -68.16
C LEU A 289 -19.20 -19.36 -68.61
N MET A 290 -17.96 -18.94 -68.90
CA MET A 290 -17.61 -17.55 -69.21
C MET A 290 -17.36 -17.29 -70.70
N ASN A 291 -17.72 -16.10 -71.16
CA ASN A 291 -17.30 -15.54 -72.44
C ASN A 291 -15.93 -14.81 -72.34
N GLU A 292 -15.40 -14.36 -73.48
CA GLU A 292 -14.09 -13.69 -73.58
C GLU A 292 -13.94 -12.48 -72.64
N GLN A 293 -14.99 -11.67 -72.46
CA GLN A 293 -14.93 -10.47 -71.61
C GLN A 293 -14.88 -10.81 -70.11
N GLN A 294 -15.51 -11.92 -69.73
CA GLN A 294 -15.58 -12.42 -68.35
C GLN A 294 -14.30 -13.22 -67.96
N CYS A 295 -13.60 -13.78 -68.96
CA CYS A 295 -12.56 -14.80 -68.78
C CYS A 295 -11.26 -14.32 -68.11
N ARG A 296 -11.29 -14.14 -66.78
CA ARG A 296 -10.10 -13.78 -65.97
C ARG A 296 -9.96 -14.57 -64.68
N TYR A 297 -11.01 -14.66 -63.87
CA TYR A 297 -11.03 -15.41 -62.62
C TYR A 297 -12.44 -15.93 -62.34
N ASN A 298 -12.58 -17.15 -61.85
CA ASN A 298 -13.86 -17.69 -61.40
C ASN A 298 -14.23 -17.23 -59.97
N ARG A 299 -15.42 -17.64 -59.50
CA ARG A 299 -15.93 -17.29 -58.15
C ARG A 299 -15.03 -17.79 -57.02
N ALA A 300 -14.27 -18.88 -57.24
CA ALA A 300 -13.30 -19.42 -56.30
C ALA A 300 -11.93 -18.69 -56.36
N GLY A 301 -11.76 -17.69 -57.23
CA GLY A 301 -10.52 -16.95 -57.42
C GLY A 301 -9.48 -17.68 -58.27
N GLN A 302 -9.83 -18.81 -58.90
CA GLN A 302 -8.95 -19.53 -59.81
C GLN A 302 -8.80 -18.74 -61.12
N PRO A 303 -7.58 -18.55 -61.64
CA PRO A 303 -7.37 -17.80 -62.87
C PRO A 303 -7.86 -18.58 -64.09
N CYS A 304 -8.50 -17.86 -65.01
CA CYS A 304 -8.98 -18.39 -66.29
C CYS A 304 -8.04 -18.01 -67.45
N TYR A 305 -8.20 -18.70 -68.59
CA TYR A 305 -7.54 -18.41 -69.86
C TYR A 305 -8.52 -18.61 -71.02
N TRP A 306 -8.57 -17.66 -71.94
CA TRP A 306 -9.36 -17.75 -73.16
C TRP A 306 -8.58 -18.51 -74.23
N ASN A 307 -9.03 -19.71 -74.61
CA ASN A 307 -8.29 -20.59 -75.52
C ASN A 307 -8.52 -20.28 -77.03
N LYS A 308 -9.09 -19.10 -77.34
CA LYS A 308 -9.62 -18.64 -78.65
C LYS A 308 -11.00 -19.19 -79.05
N SER A 309 -11.56 -20.14 -78.31
CA SER A 309 -12.93 -20.68 -78.49
C SER A 309 -13.75 -20.51 -77.22
N ASP A 310 -13.19 -20.98 -76.11
CA ASP A 310 -13.85 -21.12 -74.80
C ASP A 310 -12.95 -20.57 -73.69
N CYS A 311 -13.58 -20.16 -72.59
CA CYS A 311 -12.86 -19.83 -71.37
C CYS A 311 -12.60 -21.10 -70.56
N ILE A 312 -11.36 -21.34 -70.17
CA ILE A 312 -10.98 -22.53 -69.39
C ILE A 312 -10.22 -22.15 -68.13
N THR A 313 -10.34 -22.96 -67.09
CA THR A 313 -9.60 -22.81 -65.84
C THR A 313 -8.12 -23.13 -66.09
N LYS A 314 -7.19 -22.26 -65.67
CA LYS A 314 -5.75 -22.54 -65.84
C LYS A 314 -5.31 -23.71 -64.97
N THR A 315 -4.54 -24.61 -65.56
CA THR A 315 -3.74 -25.63 -64.86
C THR A 315 -2.32 -25.60 -65.42
N CYS A 316 -1.33 -26.23 -64.79
CA CYS A 316 0.01 -26.24 -65.39
C CYS A 316 0.01 -27.01 -66.73
N GLU A 317 -0.81 -28.05 -66.83
CA GLU A 317 -0.87 -28.97 -67.96
C GLU A 317 -1.52 -28.36 -69.22
N ASN A 318 -2.34 -27.30 -69.06
CA ASN A 318 -3.00 -26.59 -70.17
C ASN A 318 -2.32 -25.26 -70.57
N ALA A 319 -1.11 -25.03 -70.09
CA ALA A 319 -0.25 -23.94 -70.55
C ALA A 319 0.01 -24.02 -72.08
N PRO A 320 -0.08 -22.91 -72.84
CA PRO A 320 0.21 -22.87 -74.28
C PRO A 320 1.58 -23.45 -74.66
N GLU A 321 1.65 -24.17 -75.79
CA GLU A 321 2.89 -24.85 -76.26
C GLU A 321 4.03 -23.89 -76.64
N GLU A 322 3.76 -22.59 -76.72
CA GLU A 322 4.76 -21.52 -76.89
C GLU A 322 5.57 -21.24 -75.60
N ILE A 323 5.18 -21.84 -74.46
CA ILE A 323 5.86 -21.72 -73.18
C ILE A 323 6.98 -22.78 -73.07
N ALA A 324 8.23 -22.33 -73.22
CA ALA A 324 9.39 -23.20 -73.31
C ALA A 324 10.37 -23.09 -72.12
N THR A 325 10.00 -22.36 -71.05
CA THR A 325 10.87 -22.12 -69.88
C THR A 325 10.12 -22.18 -68.56
N ALA A 326 10.83 -22.51 -67.48
CA ALA A 326 10.28 -22.53 -66.12
C ALA A 326 9.72 -21.17 -65.66
N GLU A 327 10.32 -20.06 -66.10
CA GLU A 327 9.83 -18.71 -65.82
C GLU A 327 8.49 -18.45 -66.52
N GLN A 328 8.38 -18.77 -67.81
CA GLN A 328 7.13 -18.64 -68.56
C GLN A 328 6.02 -19.53 -67.98
N CYS A 329 6.33 -20.76 -67.53
CA CYS A 329 5.39 -21.61 -66.80
C CYS A 329 4.88 -20.94 -65.52
N ASN A 330 5.79 -20.41 -64.70
CA ASN A 330 5.46 -19.75 -63.44
C ASN A 330 4.69 -18.43 -63.64
N ASN A 331 4.90 -17.75 -64.77
CA ASN A 331 4.16 -16.54 -65.17
C ASN A 331 2.76 -16.88 -65.73
N TYR A 332 2.59 -18.03 -66.37
CA TYR A 332 1.27 -18.51 -66.81
C TYR A 332 0.37 -18.85 -65.62
N LEU A 333 0.90 -19.62 -64.67
CA LEU A 333 0.26 -19.96 -63.41
C LEU A 333 1.34 -20.11 -62.32
N TYR A 334 1.21 -19.32 -61.24
CA TYR A 334 2.18 -19.32 -60.15
C TYR A 334 2.30 -20.71 -59.52
N GLY A 335 3.54 -21.17 -59.29
CA GLY A 335 3.80 -22.52 -58.78
C GLY A 335 3.98 -23.58 -59.87
N CYS A 336 3.86 -23.25 -61.17
CA CYS A 336 4.27 -24.16 -62.24
C CYS A 336 5.77 -24.07 -62.54
N THR A 337 6.34 -25.14 -63.09
CA THR A 337 7.69 -25.23 -63.70
C THR A 337 7.60 -26.02 -65.01
N ILE A 338 8.67 -26.07 -65.80
CA ILE A 338 8.73 -26.95 -66.99
C ILE A 338 9.22 -28.35 -66.60
N ASP A 339 8.68 -29.39 -67.24
CA ASP A 339 9.14 -30.78 -67.06
C ASP A 339 10.11 -31.19 -68.19
N VAL A 340 9.58 -31.37 -69.40
CA VAL A 340 10.37 -31.66 -70.62
C VAL A 340 9.95 -30.76 -71.79
N ILE A 341 8.65 -30.68 -72.06
CA ILE A 341 8.06 -29.82 -73.12
C ILE A 341 6.81 -29.07 -72.63
N LYS A 342 6.17 -29.52 -71.55
CA LYS A 342 4.97 -28.90 -70.95
C LYS A 342 5.24 -28.47 -69.51
N CYS A 343 4.42 -27.54 -69.02
CA CYS A 343 4.48 -27.13 -67.63
C CYS A 343 3.83 -28.19 -66.71
N LYS A 344 4.37 -28.32 -65.50
CA LYS A 344 3.85 -29.13 -64.38
C LYS A 344 3.80 -28.30 -63.11
N ILE A 345 3.08 -28.78 -62.10
CA ILE A 345 3.11 -28.22 -60.74
C ILE A 345 4.50 -28.44 -60.13
N LYS A 346 5.07 -27.43 -59.46
CA LYS A 346 6.32 -27.56 -58.68
C LYS A 346 6.10 -28.45 -57.46
N ILE A 347 6.97 -29.43 -57.28
CA ILE A 347 7.09 -30.22 -56.05
C ILE A 347 8.28 -29.71 -55.22
N CYS A 348 8.46 -30.21 -53.99
CA CYS A 348 9.58 -29.80 -53.14
C CYS A 348 10.94 -29.94 -53.85
N GLU A 349 11.11 -31.05 -54.55
CA GLU A 349 12.37 -31.47 -55.16
C GLU A 349 12.85 -30.52 -56.27
N ASP A 350 11.94 -29.73 -56.88
CA ASP A 350 12.25 -28.70 -57.88
C ASP A 350 12.93 -27.44 -57.29
N TYR A 351 12.89 -27.24 -55.96
CA TYR A 351 13.47 -26.07 -55.31
C TYR A 351 14.90 -26.34 -54.80
N ALA A 352 15.90 -25.78 -55.46
CA ALA A 352 17.32 -25.90 -55.08
C ALA A 352 17.73 -25.03 -53.86
N LEU A 353 16.99 -25.13 -52.75
CA LEU A 353 17.17 -24.32 -51.53
C LEU A 353 17.74 -25.18 -50.38
N LYS A 354 18.62 -24.57 -49.56
CA LYS A 354 19.45 -25.28 -48.56
C LYS A 354 19.09 -25.01 -47.10
N THR A 355 17.97 -24.33 -46.83
CA THR A 355 17.49 -24.03 -45.47
C THR A 355 16.02 -24.38 -45.34
N ASP A 356 15.60 -24.85 -44.16
CA ASP A 356 14.18 -25.14 -43.89
C ASP A 356 13.29 -23.91 -44.12
N GLU A 357 13.73 -22.73 -43.67
CA GLU A 357 12.98 -21.48 -43.82
C GLU A 357 12.65 -21.17 -45.30
N LEU A 358 13.64 -21.24 -46.19
CA LEU A 358 13.43 -20.97 -47.61
C LEU A 358 12.58 -22.06 -48.27
N CYS A 359 12.77 -23.32 -47.90
CA CYS A 359 11.91 -24.42 -48.37
C CYS A 359 10.45 -24.28 -47.91
N ASN A 360 10.24 -23.90 -46.65
CA ASN A 360 8.92 -23.69 -46.05
C ASN A 360 8.19 -22.47 -46.62
N GLN A 361 8.92 -21.41 -46.98
CA GLN A 361 8.39 -20.24 -47.70
C GLN A 361 8.01 -20.59 -49.15
N ALA A 362 8.79 -21.46 -49.81
CA ALA A 362 8.48 -21.93 -51.15
C ALA A 362 7.21 -22.81 -51.17
N LEU A 363 7.12 -23.78 -50.27
CA LEU A 363 5.98 -24.65 -50.03
C LEU A 363 6.00 -25.12 -48.56
N SER A 364 4.94 -24.86 -47.79
CA SER A 364 4.88 -25.15 -46.34
C SER A 364 5.00 -26.64 -45.99
N THR A 365 4.72 -27.52 -46.96
CA THR A 365 4.89 -28.98 -46.86
C THR A 365 6.33 -29.44 -47.10
N CYS A 366 7.29 -28.54 -47.34
CA CYS A 366 8.68 -28.87 -47.64
C CYS A 366 9.65 -28.50 -46.51
N THR A 367 10.78 -29.22 -46.47
CA THR A 367 11.99 -28.92 -45.70
C THR A 367 13.21 -29.09 -46.62
N THR A 368 14.44 -28.93 -46.14
CA THR A 368 15.66 -29.11 -46.96
C THR A 368 16.37 -30.44 -46.66
N ASN A 369 16.96 -31.08 -47.67
CA ASN A 369 17.96 -32.15 -47.50
C ASN A 369 19.41 -31.62 -47.42
N GLY A 370 19.62 -30.29 -47.48
CA GLY A 370 20.92 -29.63 -47.51
C GLY A 370 21.46 -29.34 -48.92
N ILE A 371 20.81 -29.87 -49.96
CA ILE A 371 21.12 -29.66 -51.38
C ILE A 371 19.93 -28.97 -52.07
N ASN A 372 18.73 -29.54 -51.93
CA ASN A 372 17.45 -29.04 -52.42
C ASN A 372 16.35 -29.25 -51.36
N CYS A 373 15.13 -28.79 -51.64
CA CYS A 373 13.98 -29.09 -50.79
C CYS A 373 13.45 -30.49 -51.03
N VAL A 374 12.83 -31.07 -50.01
CA VAL A 374 12.19 -32.38 -49.99
C VAL A 374 10.91 -32.30 -49.16
N THR A 375 9.99 -33.24 -49.35
CA THR A 375 8.76 -33.29 -48.53
C THR A 375 9.06 -33.39 -47.03
N ARG A 376 8.44 -32.52 -46.22
CA ARG A 376 8.57 -32.48 -44.76
C ARG A 376 7.88 -33.71 -44.14
N GLY A 377 8.67 -34.53 -43.45
CA GLY A 377 8.19 -35.69 -42.71
C GLY A 377 8.12 -35.46 -41.20
N THR A 378 8.13 -36.56 -40.45
CA THR A 378 8.41 -36.57 -39.00
C THR A 378 9.86 -36.15 -38.72
N CYS A 379 10.19 -35.75 -37.49
CA CYS A 379 11.56 -35.33 -37.15
C CYS A 379 12.61 -36.40 -37.55
N VAL A 380 12.34 -37.68 -37.31
CA VAL A 380 13.26 -38.78 -37.64
C VAL A 380 13.50 -38.99 -39.15
N GLN A 381 12.74 -38.33 -40.02
CA GLN A 381 12.91 -38.34 -41.47
C GLN A 381 13.73 -37.14 -42.00
N ALA A 382 14.09 -36.17 -41.14
CA ALA A 382 14.91 -35.04 -41.55
C ALA A 382 16.36 -35.50 -41.82
N GLN A 383 16.82 -35.29 -43.06
CA GLN A 383 18.06 -35.89 -43.58
C GLN A 383 19.34 -35.16 -43.13
N ASN A 384 19.22 -33.98 -42.52
CA ASN A 384 20.33 -33.12 -42.13
C ASN A 384 19.91 -32.08 -41.08
N LYS A 385 20.89 -31.43 -40.45
CA LYS A 385 20.69 -30.40 -39.43
C LYS A 385 19.82 -29.21 -39.88
N ALA A 386 19.98 -28.73 -41.11
CA ALA A 386 19.25 -27.55 -41.60
C ALA A 386 17.77 -27.84 -41.92
N GLY A 387 17.37 -29.11 -42.08
CA GLY A 387 15.96 -29.53 -42.17
C GLY A 387 15.35 -30.03 -40.86
N CYS A 388 16.16 -30.19 -39.81
CA CYS A 388 15.71 -30.65 -38.49
C CYS A 388 15.15 -29.51 -37.64
N VAL A 389 13.98 -28.99 -38.03
CA VAL A 389 13.37 -27.80 -37.42
C VAL A 389 11.99 -28.12 -36.82
N VAL A 390 11.03 -28.50 -37.67
CA VAL A 390 9.69 -28.94 -37.27
C VAL A 390 9.20 -30.11 -38.13
N SER A 391 8.43 -31.00 -37.53
CA SER A 391 7.76 -32.10 -38.22
C SER A 391 6.55 -31.63 -39.05
N SER A 392 6.04 -32.50 -39.92
CA SER A 392 4.76 -32.34 -40.63
C SER A 392 3.54 -32.18 -39.71
N THR A 393 3.66 -32.53 -38.42
CA THR A 393 2.64 -32.34 -37.38
C THR A 393 2.85 -31.08 -36.53
N GLY A 394 3.86 -30.25 -36.85
CA GLY A 394 4.18 -29.02 -36.11
C GLY A 394 4.96 -29.23 -34.81
N GLN A 395 5.45 -30.44 -34.53
CA GLN A 395 6.30 -30.70 -33.35
C GLN A 395 7.72 -30.20 -33.61
N SER A 396 8.29 -29.43 -32.68
CA SER A 396 9.69 -29.00 -32.75
C SER A 396 10.64 -30.19 -32.74
N CYS A 397 11.68 -30.13 -33.57
CA CYS A 397 12.72 -31.14 -33.64
C CYS A 397 14.03 -30.68 -32.98
N GLU A 398 14.91 -31.62 -32.67
CA GLU A 398 16.28 -31.38 -32.22
C GLU A 398 17.26 -32.25 -33.02
N TRP A 399 18.39 -31.67 -33.43
CA TRP A 399 19.45 -32.38 -34.14
C TRP A 399 20.52 -32.88 -33.16
N ILE A 400 20.58 -34.19 -32.98
CA ILE A 400 21.62 -34.85 -32.19
C ILE A 400 22.87 -35.00 -33.08
N PRO A 401 24.02 -34.41 -32.72
CA PRO A 401 25.25 -34.51 -33.51
C PRO A 401 25.90 -35.89 -33.42
N ASP A 402 26.86 -36.16 -34.29
CA ASP A 402 27.64 -37.40 -34.27
C ASP A 402 28.36 -37.56 -32.91
N VAL A 403 28.25 -38.75 -32.32
CA VAL A 403 29.11 -39.15 -31.20
C VAL A 403 30.34 -39.80 -31.80
N VAL A 404 31.52 -39.22 -31.54
CA VAL A 404 32.81 -39.78 -31.95
C VAL A 404 33.57 -40.37 -30.77
N ASN A 405 34.37 -41.40 -31.02
CA ASN A 405 35.32 -41.92 -30.03
C ASN A 405 36.59 -41.06 -29.94
N SER A 406 37.54 -41.43 -29.07
CA SER A 406 38.82 -40.74 -28.90
C SER A 406 39.76 -40.78 -30.11
N GLN A 407 39.42 -41.55 -31.15
CA GLN A 407 40.09 -41.61 -32.45
C GLN A 407 39.30 -40.86 -33.55
N ASN A 408 38.32 -40.04 -33.16
CA ASN A 408 37.46 -39.26 -34.06
C ASN A 408 36.63 -40.11 -35.05
N VAL A 409 36.34 -41.37 -34.71
CA VAL A 409 35.47 -42.27 -35.47
C VAL A 409 34.04 -42.17 -34.94
N VAL A 410 33.07 -41.95 -35.83
CA VAL A 410 31.64 -41.90 -35.49
C VAL A 410 31.18 -43.26 -34.96
N ILE A 411 30.75 -43.30 -33.70
CA ILE A 411 30.18 -44.47 -33.03
C ILE A 411 28.65 -44.37 -32.88
N THR A 412 28.08 -43.19 -33.06
CA THR A 412 26.63 -42.99 -33.23
C THR A 412 26.44 -41.86 -34.23
N ALA A 413 25.83 -42.15 -35.37
CA ALA A 413 25.59 -41.18 -36.41
C ALA A 413 24.60 -40.10 -35.96
N ALA A 414 24.79 -38.88 -36.44
CA ALA A 414 23.88 -37.76 -36.20
C ALA A 414 22.46 -38.08 -36.70
N TYR A 415 21.45 -37.66 -35.93
CA TYR A 415 20.04 -37.89 -36.27
C TYR A 415 19.14 -36.78 -35.72
N CYS A 416 17.98 -36.63 -36.34
CA CYS A 416 16.95 -35.71 -35.90
C CYS A 416 15.88 -36.43 -35.06
N THR A 417 15.40 -35.80 -33.99
CA THR A 417 14.38 -36.36 -33.09
C THR A 417 13.40 -35.29 -32.62
N ILE A 418 12.34 -35.68 -31.90
CA ILE A 418 11.38 -34.72 -31.31
C ILE A 418 12.03 -34.04 -30.11
N LYS A 419 11.96 -32.72 -30.07
CA LYS A 419 12.52 -31.90 -28.99
C LYS A 419 11.75 -32.12 -27.68
N THR A 420 12.42 -32.66 -26.69
CA THR A 420 11.94 -32.93 -25.33
C THR A 420 13.06 -32.73 -24.31
N CYS A 421 12.76 -32.60 -23.01
CA CYS A 421 13.81 -32.46 -21.98
C CYS A 421 14.94 -33.50 -22.10
N ASN A 422 14.59 -34.76 -22.38
CA ASN A 422 15.55 -35.87 -22.46
C ASN A 422 16.46 -35.83 -23.70
N THR A 423 16.17 -34.97 -24.68
CA THR A 423 16.99 -34.77 -25.90
C THR A 423 17.95 -33.58 -25.79
N ALA A 424 17.94 -32.88 -24.64
CA ALA A 424 18.80 -31.74 -24.40
C ALA A 424 20.30 -32.11 -24.44
N PRO A 425 21.15 -31.29 -25.07
CA PRO A 425 22.60 -31.49 -25.06
C PRO A 425 23.18 -31.55 -23.64
N ILE A 426 24.16 -32.44 -23.41
CA ILE A 426 24.85 -32.56 -22.11
C ILE A 426 25.63 -31.30 -21.69
N SER A 427 25.84 -30.36 -22.61
CA SER A 427 26.41 -29.04 -22.33
C SER A 427 25.47 -28.12 -21.55
N LEU A 428 24.17 -28.42 -21.49
CA LEU A 428 23.22 -27.68 -20.65
C LEU A 428 23.35 -28.17 -19.21
N GLN A 429 24.02 -27.39 -18.37
CA GLN A 429 24.34 -27.77 -16.99
C GLN A 429 23.53 -27.02 -15.93
N THR A 430 22.71 -26.04 -16.31
CA THR A 430 21.91 -25.21 -15.40
C THR A 430 20.40 -25.37 -15.63
N ASP A 431 19.59 -25.17 -14.58
CA ASP A 431 18.12 -25.16 -14.70
C ASP A 431 17.63 -24.07 -15.66
N VAL A 432 18.33 -22.92 -15.70
CA VAL A 432 18.03 -21.81 -16.60
C VAL A 432 18.21 -22.20 -18.06
N ASP A 433 19.29 -22.90 -18.40
CA ASP A 433 19.55 -23.34 -19.76
C ASP A 433 18.58 -24.46 -20.17
N CYS A 434 18.24 -25.37 -19.26
CA CYS A 434 17.21 -26.38 -19.48
C CYS A 434 15.82 -25.77 -19.70
N ALA A 435 15.43 -24.78 -18.89
CA ALA A 435 14.15 -24.08 -19.03
C ALA A 435 14.05 -23.27 -20.34
N LYS A 436 15.17 -22.72 -20.84
CA LYS A 436 15.24 -22.09 -22.17
C LYS A 436 15.18 -23.11 -23.31
N TYR A 437 15.76 -24.29 -23.12
CA TYR A 437 15.82 -25.32 -24.15
C TYR A 437 14.44 -25.91 -24.45
N PHE A 438 13.67 -26.26 -23.41
CA PHE A 438 12.30 -26.73 -23.55
C PHE A 438 11.51 -26.50 -22.26
N THR A 439 10.21 -26.22 -22.38
CA THR A 439 9.37 -25.86 -21.23
C THR A 439 9.26 -27.02 -20.23
N ASN A 440 9.17 -26.69 -18.94
CA ASN A 440 9.09 -27.65 -17.82
C ASN A 440 10.30 -28.58 -17.66
N CYS A 441 11.48 -28.24 -18.19
CA CYS A 441 12.72 -28.98 -17.96
C CYS A 441 13.53 -28.42 -16.79
N THR A 442 14.32 -29.31 -16.17
CA THR A 442 15.35 -29.01 -15.17
C THR A 442 16.66 -29.72 -15.51
N THR A 443 17.77 -29.32 -14.90
CA THR A 443 19.10 -29.92 -15.11
C THR A 443 19.22 -31.31 -14.48
N LYS A 444 20.01 -32.19 -15.09
CA LYS A 444 20.27 -33.56 -14.64
C LYS A 444 21.73 -33.73 -14.20
N SER A 445 21.98 -34.65 -13.27
CA SER A 445 23.35 -35.05 -12.91
C SER A 445 24.13 -35.54 -14.13
N GLY A 446 25.33 -34.99 -14.34
CA GLY A 446 26.15 -35.24 -15.53
C GLY A 446 25.88 -34.29 -16.72
N GLY A 447 24.92 -33.36 -16.59
CA GLY A 447 24.52 -32.46 -17.66
C GLY A 447 23.34 -32.97 -18.48
N GLY A 448 22.78 -32.09 -19.31
CA GLY A 448 21.52 -32.32 -20.01
C GLY A 448 20.31 -32.11 -19.09
N CYS A 449 19.12 -32.35 -19.63
CA CYS A 449 17.88 -31.96 -18.98
C CYS A 449 16.93 -33.15 -18.75
N VAL A 450 15.98 -32.97 -17.83
CA VAL A 450 14.92 -33.92 -17.49
C VAL A 450 13.65 -33.13 -17.14
N THR A 451 12.47 -33.74 -17.26
CA THR A 451 11.19 -33.07 -16.95
C THR A 451 11.05 -32.80 -15.45
N LYS A 452 10.60 -31.60 -15.07
CA LYS A 452 10.24 -31.23 -13.69
C LYS A 452 9.04 -32.07 -13.20
N SER A 453 9.07 -32.45 -11.93
CA SER A 453 7.95 -33.14 -11.26
C SER A 453 7.82 -32.65 -9.81
N SER A 454 8.02 -33.49 -8.78
CA SER A 454 8.02 -33.07 -7.37
C SER A 454 9.41 -32.58 -6.93
N CYS A 455 9.49 -31.82 -5.82
CA CYS A 455 10.78 -31.50 -5.20
C CYS A 455 11.57 -32.78 -4.87
N SER A 456 10.90 -33.80 -4.32
CA SER A 456 11.51 -35.10 -4.00
C SER A 456 12.11 -35.87 -5.18
N ALA A 457 11.78 -35.51 -6.43
CA ALA A 457 12.36 -36.11 -7.64
C ALA A 457 13.66 -35.43 -8.09
N ALA A 458 14.00 -34.24 -7.57
CA ALA A 458 15.26 -33.57 -7.87
C ALA A 458 16.42 -34.29 -7.15
N THR A 459 17.27 -34.95 -7.94
CA THR A 459 18.40 -35.78 -7.46
C THR A 459 19.70 -35.01 -7.26
N ILE A 460 19.74 -33.73 -7.62
CA ILE A 460 20.88 -32.83 -7.43
C ILE A 460 20.43 -31.45 -6.95
N ASN A 461 21.28 -30.77 -6.18
CA ASN A 461 21.02 -29.43 -5.64
C ASN A 461 20.62 -28.42 -6.73
N ALA A 462 21.30 -28.44 -7.89
CA ALA A 462 21.00 -27.55 -9.02
C ALA A 462 19.62 -27.75 -9.68
N ALA A 463 18.94 -28.87 -9.41
CA ALA A 463 17.56 -29.13 -9.84
C ALA A 463 16.53 -28.84 -8.73
N CYS A 464 16.98 -28.60 -7.49
CA CYS A 464 16.14 -28.43 -6.31
C CYS A 464 15.67 -26.98 -6.13
N ILE A 465 14.95 -26.46 -7.13
CA ILE A 465 14.52 -25.07 -7.18
C ILE A 465 13.00 -24.98 -7.05
N THR A 466 12.27 -25.54 -8.02
CA THR A 466 10.81 -25.55 -8.06
C THR A 466 10.27 -26.86 -8.65
N ALA A 467 9.20 -27.36 -8.04
CA ALA A 467 8.38 -28.42 -8.60
C ALA A 467 7.52 -27.92 -9.77
N LEU A 468 6.96 -28.86 -10.56
CA LEU A 468 6.13 -28.58 -11.74
C LEU A 468 4.86 -27.75 -11.43
N ASN A 469 4.34 -27.86 -10.20
CA ASN A 469 3.19 -27.12 -9.71
C ASN A 469 3.55 -25.74 -9.10
N GLY A 470 4.81 -25.35 -9.12
CA GLY A 470 5.30 -24.10 -8.51
C GLY A 470 5.69 -24.20 -7.02
N THR A 471 5.60 -25.36 -6.36
CA THR A 471 6.11 -25.52 -4.99
C THR A 471 7.61 -25.21 -4.95
N ILE A 472 8.02 -24.32 -4.04
CA ILE A 472 9.43 -23.96 -3.82
C ILE A 472 10.12 -25.09 -3.05
N CYS A 473 11.27 -25.52 -3.56
CA CYS A 473 12.05 -26.60 -2.97
C CYS A 473 13.19 -26.09 -2.08
N ALA A 474 13.70 -26.98 -1.22
CA ALA A 474 14.92 -26.77 -0.44
C ALA A 474 15.78 -28.05 -0.45
N TRP A 475 17.08 -27.88 -0.66
CA TRP A 475 18.02 -29.00 -0.61
C TRP A 475 18.40 -29.31 0.84
N ASP A 476 18.12 -30.53 1.28
CA ASP A 476 18.54 -31.02 2.58
C ASP A 476 19.95 -31.63 2.46
N TYR A 477 20.96 -30.87 2.87
CA TYR A 477 22.36 -31.31 2.87
C TYR A 477 22.65 -32.47 3.82
N THR A 478 21.79 -32.72 4.82
CA THR A 478 21.94 -33.84 5.76
C THR A 478 21.48 -35.15 5.12
N LEU A 479 20.35 -35.08 4.40
CA LEU A 479 19.75 -36.23 3.72
C LEU A 479 20.23 -36.41 2.28
N ASN A 480 20.98 -35.45 1.73
CA ASN A 480 21.34 -35.31 0.32
C ASN A 480 20.13 -35.51 -0.62
N LYS A 481 19.01 -34.88 -0.24
CA LYS A 481 17.73 -34.98 -0.92
C LYS A 481 17.05 -33.63 -1.00
N CYS A 482 16.35 -33.40 -2.09
CA CYS A 482 15.47 -32.26 -2.23
C CYS A 482 14.13 -32.54 -1.54
N ARG A 483 13.57 -31.53 -0.86
CA ARG A 483 12.25 -31.57 -0.22
C ARG A 483 11.50 -30.26 -0.42
N ASP A 484 10.21 -30.25 -0.11
CA ASP A 484 9.42 -29.03 -0.05
C ASP A 484 9.97 -28.09 1.04
N LYS A 485 9.96 -26.79 0.77
CA LYS A 485 10.49 -25.76 1.66
C LYS A 485 9.48 -25.41 2.76
N ASP A 486 9.82 -25.64 4.02
CA ASP A 486 8.97 -25.40 5.20
C ASP A 486 9.32 -24.04 5.87
N CYS A 487 8.51 -23.56 6.81
CA CYS A 487 8.69 -22.26 7.46
C CYS A 487 10.12 -22.04 7.97
N GLN A 488 10.71 -23.06 8.61
CA GLN A 488 12.07 -23.02 9.16
C GLN A 488 13.19 -22.75 8.14
N ASP A 489 12.94 -22.98 6.85
CA ASP A 489 13.89 -22.74 5.77
C ASP A 489 13.91 -21.28 5.28
N PHE A 490 12.95 -20.46 5.75
CA PHE A 490 12.88 -19.03 5.47
C PHE A 490 13.49 -18.21 6.61
N ILE A 491 14.19 -17.14 6.24
CA ILE A 491 14.75 -16.16 7.17
C ILE A 491 13.70 -15.07 7.37
N GLY A 492 13.39 -14.75 8.63
CA GLY A 492 12.40 -13.75 8.98
C GLY A 492 12.31 -13.57 10.49
N THR A 493 12.38 -12.32 10.93
CA THR A 493 12.34 -11.90 12.34
C THR A 493 10.97 -11.39 12.77
N THR A 494 10.02 -11.26 11.85
CA THR A 494 8.66 -10.77 12.13
C THR A 494 7.62 -11.65 11.44
N HIS A 495 6.43 -11.74 12.02
CA HIS A 495 5.27 -12.42 11.41
C HIS A 495 5.04 -11.97 9.96
N ALA A 496 5.15 -10.67 9.67
CA ALA A 496 4.94 -10.13 8.34
C ALA A 496 5.94 -10.69 7.31
N ILE A 497 7.25 -10.62 7.60
CA ILE A 497 8.29 -11.18 6.72
C ILE A 497 8.01 -12.66 6.44
N CYS A 498 7.59 -13.41 7.46
CA CYS A 498 7.33 -14.83 7.32
C CYS A 498 6.09 -15.13 6.46
N GLN A 499 5.02 -14.32 6.57
CA GLN A 499 3.80 -14.51 5.78
C GLN A 499 3.97 -14.20 4.28
N THR A 500 4.87 -13.29 3.86
CA THR A 500 5.18 -13.14 2.41
C THR A 500 6.04 -14.25 1.86
N GLN A 501 6.87 -14.89 2.69
CA GLN A 501 7.67 -16.04 2.27
C GLN A 501 6.80 -17.29 2.08
N ARG A 502 5.87 -17.52 3.02
CA ARG A 502 4.88 -18.61 2.95
C ARG A 502 3.71 -18.33 3.91
N GLN A 503 2.48 -18.46 3.41
CA GLN A 503 1.28 -18.38 4.24
C GLN A 503 1.33 -19.43 5.38
N GLU A 504 0.74 -19.11 6.52
CA GLU A 504 0.76 -19.92 7.76
C GLU A 504 2.12 -19.94 8.51
N CYS A 505 3.11 -19.16 8.06
CA CYS A 505 4.37 -18.96 8.78
C CYS A 505 4.39 -17.66 9.60
N THR A 506 4.95 -17.71 10.81
CA THR A 506 5.14 -16.58 11.73
C THR A 506 6.62 -16.47 12.14
N ALA A 507 6.99 -15.47 12.95
CA ALA A 507 8.36 -15.36 13.46
C ALA A 507 8.74 -16.58 14.33
N GLY A 508 9.96 -17.07 14.19
CA GLY A 508 10.49 -18.21 14.92
C GLY A 508 11.82 -17.90 15.61
N PRO A 509 12.37 -18.87 16.36
CA PRO A 509 13.64 -18.69 17.05
C PRO A 509 14.80 -18.50 16.06
N ASN A 510 15.87 -17.85 16.51
CA ASN A 510 17.10 -17.64 15.74
C ASN A 510 16.93 -16.90 14.39
N GLY A 511 15.89 -16.04 14.27
CA GLY A 511 15.64 -15.23 13.07
C GLY A 511 15.16 -16.02 11.85
N ARG A 512 14.67 -17.25 12.07
CA ARG A 512 13.99 -18.08 11.08
C ARG A 512 12.49 -18.02 11.29
N CYS A 513 11.72 -18.28 10.24
CA CYS A 513 10.27 -18.41 10.39
C CYS A 513 9.90 -19.75 11.03
N ALA A 514 8.75 -19.80 11.71
CA ALA A 514 8.15 -20.99 12.29
C ALA A 514 6.69 -21.13 11.80
N ARG A 515 6.06 -22.27 12.03
CA ARG A 515 4.62 -22.41 11.78
C ARG A 515 3.83 -21.63 12.84
N VAL A 516 2.68 -21.07 12.46
CA VAL A 516 1.73 -20.47 13.42
C VAL A 516 1.28 -21.53 14.45
N GLN A 517 1.23 -21.16 15.72
CA GLN A 517 0.75 -21.98 16.84
C GLN A 517 -0.44 -21.29 17.52
N SER A 518 -1.00 -21.83 18.61
CA SER A 518 -1.97 -21.08 19.41
C SER A 518 -1.31 -19.86 20.07
N CYS A 519 -2.08 -18.83 20.42
CA CYS A 519 -1.55 -17.65 21.10
C CYS A 519 -0.80 -18.05 22.39
N GLU A 520 -1.37 -18.94 23.20
CA GLU A 520 -0.82 -19.41 24.49
C GLU A 520 0.47 -20.24 24.32
N SER A 521 0.65 -20.85 23.14
CA SER A 521 1.88 -21.58 22.79
C SER A 521 3.00 -20.64 22.29
N THR A 522 2.65 -19.38 21.96
CA THR A 522 3.54 -18.45 21.27
C THR A 522 4.43 -17.71 22.27
N THR A 523 5.68 -18.19 22.39
CA THR A 523 6.71 -17.63 23.30
C THR A 523 7.49 -16.44 22.72
N ILE A 524 7.27 -16.10 21.45
CA ILE A 524 7.99 -15.04 20.73
C ILE A 524 7.06 -13.84 20.52
N ARG A 525 7.45 -12.67 21.04
CA ARG A 525 6.68 -11.42 20.93
C ARG A 525 6.32 -11.06 19.49
N GLU A 526 7.28 -11.19 18.57
CA GLU A 526 7.14 -10.87 17.15
C GLU A 526 6.28 -11.89 16.38
N ALA A 527 5.91 -13.01 17.02
CA ALA A 527 5.00 -14.03 16.51
C ALA A 527 3.59 -13.90 17.10
N CYS A 528 3.44 -13.23 18.25
CA CYS A 528 2.18 -13.02 18.97
C CYS A 528 1.29 -12.00 18.25
N ILE A 529 0.67 -12.45 17.16
CA ILE A 529 -0.01 -11.60 16.18
C ILE A 529 -1.35 -12.28 15.84
N GLU A 530 -1.28 -13.45 15.22
CA GLU A 530 -2.43 -14.30 14.91
C GLU A 530 -2.00 -15.75 15.13
N GLY A 531 -2.76 -16.45 15.96
CA GLY A 531 -2.57 -17.86 16.31
C GLY A 531 -3.64 -18.74 15.68
N THR A 532 -3.51 -20.05 15.82
CA THR A 532 -4.50 -21.04 15.33
C THR A 532 -5.88 -20.90 16.00
N ASN A 533 -5.96 -20.17 17.12
CA ASN A 533 -7.18 -19.83 17.85
C ASN A 533 -7.63 -18.36 17.66
N GLY A 534 -7.06 -17.66 16.67
CA GLY A 534 -7.44 -16.29 16.30
C GLY A 534 -6.42 -15.22 16.72
N PRO A 535 -6.82 -13.94 16.76
CA PRO A 535 -5.90 -12.83 17.05
C PRO A 535 -5.33 -12.89 18.47
N CYS A 536 -4.07 -12.47 18.60
CA CYS A 536 -3.33 -12.53 19.86
C CYS A 536 -2.93 -11.13 20.38
N LEU A 537 -2.77 -11.02 21.71
CA LEU A 537 -2.20 -9.87 22.40
C LEU A 537 -1.01 -10.29 23.26
N TRP A 538 0.11 -9.58 23.12
CA TRP A 538 1.30 -9.75 23.96
C TRP A 538 1.25 -8.82 25.18
N ILE A 539 1.31 -9.37 26.39
CA ILE A 539 1.20 -8.62 27.65
C ILE A 539 2.57 -8.61 28.35
N GLU A 540 3.38 -7.58 28.11
CA GLU A 540 4.78 -7.47 28.58
C GLU A 540 4.93 -7.49 30.11
N LYS A 541 3.89 -7.07 30.84
CA LYS A 541 3.89 -7.02 32.32
C LYS A 541 3.38 -8.30 32.99
N PHE A 542 2.86 -9.26 32.22
CA PHE A 542 2.43 -10.54 32.77
C PHE A 542 3.66 -11.30 33.31
N VAL A 543 3.53 -11.90 34.50
CA VAL A 543 4.59 -12.71 35.12
C VAL A 543 4.17 -14.17 35.02
N ASN A 544 4.96 -14.96 34.31
CA ASN A 544 4.76 -16.40 34.16
C ASN A 544 5.11 -17.15 35.46
N SER A 545 4.68 -18.40 35.56
CA SER A 545 4.94 -19.26 36.74
C SER A 545 6.43 -19.54 37.00
N ASP A 546 7.29 -19.37 36.00
CA ASP A 546 8.75 -19.46 36.10
C ASP A 546 9.42 -18.12 36.48
N GLY A 547 8.65 -17.05 36.68
CA GLY A 547 9.12 -15.70 36.98
C GLY A 547 9.55 -14.88 35.76
N SER A 548 9.48 -15.44 34.54
CA SER A 548 9.71 -14.68 33.31
C SER A 548 8.59 -13.65 33.06
N LYS A 549 8.89 -12.61 32.27
CA LYS A 549 7.94 -11.52 31.97
C LYS A 549 7.58 -11.51 30.49
N GLY A 550 6.29 -11.34 30.22
CA GLY A 550 5.73 -11.36 28.87
C GLY A 550 5.10 -12.71 28.53
N ALA A 551 3.87 -12.66 28.04
CA ALA A 551 3.16 -13.82 27.51
C ALA A 551 2.17 -13.39 26.42
N CYS A 552 1.77 -14.36 25.59
CA CYS A 552 0.83 -14.19 24.49
C CYS A 552 -0.51 -14.83 24.82
N PHE A 553 -1.62 -14.15 24.52
CA PHE A 553 -2.98 -14.61 24.82
C PHE A 553 -3.92 -14.38 23.64
N ALA A 554 -4.90 -15.27 23.43
CA ALA A 554 -5.99 -14.99 22.49
C ALA A 554 -6.80 -13.77 22.96
N TYR A 555 -6.99 -12.79 22.07
CA TYR A 555 -7.56 -11.50 22.44
C TYR A 555 -8.41 -10.87 21.33
N THR A 556 -9.67 -10.60 21.64
CA THR A 556 -10.62 -9.86 20.80
C THR A 556 -11.28 -8.71 21.55
N SER A 557 -11.32 -8.76 22.89
CA SER A 557 -11.78 -7.67 23.76
C SER A 557 -11.29 -7.91 25.20
N CYS A 558 -11.50 -6.95 26.11
CA CYS A 558 -11.25 -7.18 27.54
C CYS A 558 -11.88 -8.51 28.06
N LYS A 559 -13.03 -8.95 27.50
CA LYS A 559 -13.73 -10.18 27.89
C LYS A 559 -12.98 -11.47 27.53
N SER A 560 -11.92 -11.42 26.72
CA SER A 560 -11.13 -12.58 26.34
C SER A 560 -10.29 -13.15 27.50
N LEU A 561 -10.08 -12.37 28.58
CA LEU A 561 -9.30 -12.78 29.74
C LEU A 561 -10.16 -12.85 31.01
N ALA A 562 -10.19 -14.04 31.61
CA ALA A 562 -10.93 -14.36 32.83
C ALA A 562 -10.19 -13.93 34.11
N TRP A 563 -9.65 -12.70 34.12
CA TRP A 563 -9.07 -12.10 35.32
C TRP A 563 -10.13 -11.26 36.06
N ASN A 564 -10.02 -11.21 37.39
CA ASN A 564 -11.11 -10.78 38.28
C ASN A 564 -10.77 -9.52 39.11
N SER A 565 -9.62 -8.87 38.89
CA SER A 565 -9.24 -7.64 39.57
C SER A 565 -8.97 -6.51 38.59
N ASP A 566 -9.28 -5.26 38.95
CA ASP A 566 -8.98 -4.11 38.11
C ASP A 566 -7.47 -4.06 37.78
N GLU A 567 -6.59 -4.24 38.76
CA GLU A 567 -5.12 -4.25 38.57
C GLU A 567 -4.67 -5.25 37.49
N SER A 568 -5.18 -6.48 37.50
CA SER A 568 -4.88 -7.47 36.45
C SER A 568 -5.47 -7.05 35.10
N CYS A 569 -6.73 -6.60 35.05
CA CYS A 569 -7.34 -6.10 33.82
C CYS A 569 -6.61 -4.88 33.23
N LYS A 570 -6.02 -4.01 34.06
CA LYS A 570 -5.20 -2.86 33.64
C LYS A 570 -3.87 -3.28 32.99
N LEU A 571 -3.40 -4.52 33.16
CA LEU A 571 -2.26 -5.06 32.40
C LEU A 571 -2.59 -5.25 30.91
N ILE A 572 -3.87 -5.51 30.59
CA ILE A 572 -4.38 -5.61 29.20
C ILE A 572 -4.41 -4.22 28.57
N SER A 573 -5.08 -3.28 29.25
CA SER A 573 -5.26 -1.90 28.83
C SER A 573 -5.75 -1.06 30.00
N ASN A 574 -5.38 0.22 30.07
CA ASN A 574 -5.92 1.16 31.06
C ASN A 574 -7.45 1.37 30.95
N LYS A 575 -8.07 0.80 29.90
CA LYS A 575 -9.48 0.90 29.54
C LYS A 575 -10.26 -0.40 29.74
N CYS A 576 -9.60 -1.46 30.21
CA CYS A 576 -10.30 -2.59 30.81
C CYS A 576 -10.51 -2.31 32.32
N THR A 577 -11.54 -2.90 32.90
CA THR A 577 -11.76 -3.04 34.34
C THR A 577 -12.33 -4.45 34.59
N THR A 578 -12.73 -4.78 35.81
CA THR A 578 -13.32 -6.10 36.13
C THR A 578 -14.83 -6.00 36.38
N ASN A 579 -15.54 -7.09 36.15
CA ASN A 579 -16.90 -7.29 36.68
C ASN A 579 -16.95 -8.25 37.88
N GLY A 580 -15.81 -8.53 38.52
CA GLY A 580 -15.67 -9.51 39.62
C GLY A 580 -15.41 -10.94 39.15
N THR A 581 -15.69 -11.26 37.88
CA THR A 581 -15.47 -12.61 37.31
C THR A 581 -14.51 -12.58 36.12
N ASN A 582 -14.65 -11.60 35.22
CA ASN A 582 -13.84 -11.44 34.02
C ASN A 582 -13.50 -9.95 33.80
N CYS A 583 -12.53 -9.68 32.93
CA CYS A 583 -12.27 -8.32 32.48
C CYS A 583 -13.37 -7.84 31.50
N ILE A 584 -13.74 -6.57 31.61
CA ILE A 584 -14.71 -5.87 30.76
C ILE A 584 -14.13 -4.51 30.36
N GLY A 585 -14.74 -3.81 29.40
CA GLY A 585 -14.39 -2.41 29.13
C GLY A 585 -14.87 -1.50 30.25
N ILE A 586 -14.18 -0.37 30.48
CA ILE A 586 -14.71 0.70 31.33
C ILE A 586 -15.96 1.34 30.70
N THR A 587 -16.84 1.89 31.53
CA THR A 587 -18.01 2.70 31.16
C THR A 587 -17.93 4.06 31.85
N THR A 588 -18.99 4.87 31.93
CA THR A 588 -18.99 6.01 32.88
C THR A 588 -18.99 5.48 34.32
N CYS A 589 -18.56 6.28 35.30
CA CYS A 589 -18.57 5.85 36.70
C CYS A 589 -19.98 5.45 37.17
N THR A 590 -21.03 6.11 36.67
CA THR A 590 -22.44 5.77 36.96
C THR A 590 -22.92 4.45 36.34
N GLU A 591 -22.25 3.96 35.30
CA GLU A 591 -22.56 2.71 34.58
C GLU A 591 -21.54 1.60 34.85
N THR A 592 -20.55 1.85 35.71
CA THR A 592 -19.43 0.93 35.99
C THR A 592 -19.84 -0.11 37.03
N ASN A 593 -19.39 -1.36 36.88
CA ASN A 593 -19.72 -2.40 37.86
C ASN A 593 -19.15 -2.08 39.25
N ILE A 594 -19.98 -2.27 40.26
CA ILE A 594 -19.65 -2.12 41.68
C ILE A 594 -18.83 -3.29 42.23
N ASP A 595 -18.84 -4.45 41.58
CA ASP A 595 -18.03 -5.61 41.99
C ASP A 595 -16.61 -5.50 41.46
N GLY A 596 -15.77 -4.75 42.18
CA GLY A 596 -14.34 -4.57 41.90
C GLY A 596 -14.01 -3.60 40.75
N GLY A 597 -14.98 -3.23 39.91
CA GLY A 597 -14.77 -2.38 38.73
C GLY A 597 -14.79 -0.87 38.98
N CYS A 598 -15.36 -0.41 40.10
CA CYS A 598 -15.58 1.01 40.42
C CYS A 598 -14.27 1.74 40.80
N VAL A 599 -13.36 1.90 39.84
CA VAL A 599 -12.04 2.52 40.00
C VAL A 599 -11.80 3.63 38.99
N THR A 600 -12.15 3.42 37.71
CA THR A 600 -11.95 4.41 36.64
C THR A 600 -12.96 4.23 35.51
N GLY A 601 -13.67 5.30 35.18
CA GLY A 601 -14.60 5.39 34.06
C GLY A 601 -14.12 6.34 32.96
N TYR A 602 -14.95 6.57 31.94
CA TYR A 602 -14.68 7.54 30.86
C TYR A 602 -14.60 8.99 31.37
N ASP A 603 -15.38 9.28 32.40
CA ASP A 603 -15.55 10.52 33.17
C ASP A 603 -14.50 10.72 34.29
N GLY A 604 -13.57 9.77 34.48
CA GLY A 604 -12.38 9.94 35.33
C GLY A 604 -12.22 8.87 36.41
N SER A 605 -11.60 9.24 37.53
CA SER A 605 -11.53 8.36 38.71
C SER A 605 -12.92 8.21 39.33
N CYS A 606 -13.28 7.00 39.73
CA CYS A 606 -14.57 6.73 40.38
C CYS A 606 -14.41 6.60 41.90
N ILE A 607 -15.54 6.69 42.61
CA ILE A 607 -15.67 6.35 44.01
C ILE A 607 -16.95 5.54 44.22
N GLN A 608 -16.83 4.43 44.95
CA GLN A 608 -17.97 3.64 45.41
C GLN A 608 -18.56 4.29 46.68
N SER A 609 -19.87 4.38 46.79
CA SER A 609 -20.57 4.91 47.97
C SER A 609 -21.87 4.15 48.25
N ALA A 610 -22.33 4.17 49.50
CA ALA A 610 -23.76 3.97 49.78
C ALA A 610 -24.56 5.19 49.27
N PRO A 611 -25.87 5.06 48.98
CA PRO A 611 -26.70 6.21 48.58
C PRO A 611 -26.86 7.27 49.69
N ALA A 612 -26.82 6.85 50.96
CA ALA A 612 -26.80 7.72 52.14
C ALA A 612 -26.06 7.04 53.31
N LEU A 613 -25.71 7.81 54.33
CA LEU A 613 -25.02 7.27 55.52
C LEU A 613 -25.94 6.28 56.24
N ASN A 614 -25.44 5.07 56.52
CA ASN A 614 -26.18 3.94 57.09
C ASN A 614 -27.33 3.38 56.20
N SER A 615 -27.38 3.69 54.90
CA SER A 615 -28.32 3.04 53.98
C SER A 615 -27.97 1.56 53.76
N SER A 616 -29.01 0.71 53.66
CA SER A 616 -28.92 -0.70 53.27
C SER A 616 -29.09 -0.95 51.77
N ASP A 617 -29.26 0.11 50.98
CA ASP A 617 -29.50 0.04 49.53
C ASP A 617 -28.23 -0.41 48.79
N PRO A 618 -28.35 -0.92 47.55
CA PRO A 618 -27.20 -1.28 46.74
C PRO A 618 -26.19 -0.14 46.61
N LYS A 619 -24.91 -0.47 46.68
CA LYS A 619 -23.82 0.49 46.49
C LYS A 619 -23.92 1.12 45.10
N ILE A 620 -23.58 2.39 45.02
CA ILE A 620 -23.50 3.15 43.76
C ILE A 620 -22.04 3.50 43.44
N CYS A 621 -21.74 3.68 42.15
CA CYS A 621 -20.47 4.18 41.67
C CYS A 621 -20.69 5.57 41.06
N LYS A 622 -19.81 6.54 41.34
CA LYS A 622 -19.92 7.92 40.82
C LYS A 622 -18.54 8.56 40.62
N PRO A 623 -18.42 9.66 39.86
CA PRO A 623 -17.16 10.39 39.71
C PRO A 623 -16.59 10.86 41.05
N PHE A 624 -15.31 10.62 41.28
CA PHE A 624 -14.61 11.07 42.48
C PHE A 624 -14.29 12.56 42.38
N LYS A 625 -14.99 13.37 43.18
CA LYS A 625 -14.66 14.80 43.40
C LYS A 625 -13.98 15.02 44.74
N SER A 626 -14.47 14.35 45.79
CA SER A 626 -13.95 14.45 47.15
C SER A 626 -14.18 13.15 47.93
N CYS A 627 -13.56 13.01 49.10
CA CYS A 627 -13.91 11.91 50.02
C CYS A 627 -15.29 12.07 50.64
N ALA A 628 -15.78 13.31 50.82
CA ALA A 628 -17.12 13.60 51.35
C ALA A 628 -18.26 13.07 50.45
N ASP A 629 -17.93 12.67 49.22
CA ASP A 629 -18.82 11.95 48.33
C ASP A 629 -19.11 10.50 48.75
N ALA A 630 -18.33 9.89 49.65
CA ALA A 630 -18.56 8.53 50.14
C ALA A 630 -19.20 8.53 51.53
N PHE A 631 -20.42 7.99 51.61
CA PHE A 631 -21.22 7.95 52.83
C PHE A 631 -20.98 6.67 53.66
N TYR A 632 -19.74 6.48 54.12
CA TYR A 632 -19.38 5.37 55.01
C TYR A 632 -18.87 5.84 56.38
N ALA A 633 -19.29 5.16 57.44
CA ALA A 633 -18.92 5.43 58.82
C ALA A 633 -17.71 4.61 59.32
N THR A 634 -17.09 3.78 58.46
CA THR A 634 -15.92 2.96 58.82
C THR A 634 -14.74 3.29 57.90
N HIS A 635 -13.53 3.28 58.48
CA HIS A 635 -12.29 3.46 57.72
C HIS A 635 -12.14 2.41 56.59
N LYS A 636 -12.50 1.15 56.87
CA LYS A 636 -12.41 0.04 55.91
C LYS A 636 -13.26 0.31 54.67
N ASP A 637 -14.49 0.77 54.85
CA ASP A 637 -15.39 1.06 53.74
C ASP A 637 -14.97 2.35 52.99
N CYS A 638 -14.48 3.38 53.70
CA CYS A 638 -13.86 4.55 53.06
C CYS A 638 -12.61 4.20 52.24
N GLN A 639 -11.81 3.23 52.68
CA GLN A 639 -10.65 2.71 51.94
C GLN A 639 -11.01 1.76 50.80
N ILE A 640 -12.23 1.21 50.79
CA ILE A 640 -12.81 0.52 49.62
C ILE A 640 -13.33 1.56 48.62
N ALA A 641 -13.96 2.63 49.10
CA ALA A 641 -14.42 3.76 48.30
C ALA A 641 -13.27 4.43 47.53
N ASN A 642 -12.22 4.87 48.24
CA ASN A 642 -10.99 5.41 47.65
C ASN A 642 -9.83 5.36 48.65
N LYS A 643 -8.63 4.94 48.20
CA LYS A 643 -7.44 4.81 49.06
C LYS A 643 -6.96 6.11 49.72
N LYS A 644 -7.43 7.27 49.26
CA LYS A 644 -7.11 8.60 49.82
C LYS A 644 -8.11 9.08 50.89
N CYS A 645 -9.01 8.22 51.37
CA CYS A 645 -10.05 8.58 52.32
C CYS A 645 -9.97 7.77 53.64
N THR A 646 -10.32 8.41 54.76
CA THR A 646 -10.68 7.73 56.02
C THR A 646 -12.11 8.16 56.41
N THR A 647 -12.62 7.75 57.56
CA THR A 647 -13.93 8.22 58.08
C THR A 647 -13.75 9.29 59.16
N ASP A 648 -14.71 10.20 59.31
CA ASP A 648 -14.83 11.00 60.53
C ASP A 648 -15.69 10.32 61.61
N GLY A 649 -16.40 9.24 61.27
CA GLY A 649 -17.34 8.53 62.13
C GLY A 649 -18.68 9.26 62.36
N THR A 650 -18.92 10.42 61.73
CA THR A 650 -20.09 11.28 61.98
C THR A 650 -20.80 11.78 60.73
N THR A 651 -20.08 12.16 59.69
CA THR A 651 -20.63 12.72 58.43
C THR A 651 -20.32 11.85 57.20
N GLY A 652 -19.29 10.99 57.27
CA GLY A 652 -18.95 10.03 56.22
C GLY A 652 -17.45 9.86 56.05
N CYS A 653 -17.00 9.79 54.81
CA CYS A 653 -15.58 9.73 54.49
C CYS A 653 -14.98 11.14 54.35
N ILE A 654 -13.77 11.31 54.87
CA ILE A 654 -12.96 12.54 54.79
C ILE A 654 -11.60 12.23 54.13
N PRO A 655 -10.91 13.23 53.56
CA PRO A 655 -9.56 13.04 53.06
C PRO A 655 -8.61 12.55 54.15
N LEU A 656 -7.59 11.78 53.76
CA LEU A 656 -6.46 11.54 54.65
C LEU A 656 -5.74 12.86 54.99
N GLY A 657 -5.14 12.92 56.18
CA GLY A 657 -4.39 14.04 56.72
C GLY A 657 -3.45 13.56 57.81
N ALA A 658 -2.74 14.47 58.48
CA ALA A 658 -1.90 14.09 59.62
C ALA A 658 -2.75 13.47 60.75
N CYS A 659 -2.23 12.44 61.43
CA CYS A 659 -3.00 11.69 62.43
C CYS A 659 -3.62 12.58 63.51
N SER A 660 -2.89 13.62 63.94
CA SER A 660 -3.33 14.62 64.93
C SER A 660 -4.58 15.42 64.54
N THR A 661 -5.02 15.35 63.27
CA THR A 661 -6.24 16.03 62.79
C THR A 661 -7.51 15.19 62.98
N TYR A 662 -7.38 13.87 63.20
CA TYR A 662 -8.52 12.97 63.35
C TYR A 662 -9.13 13.05 64.75
N LYS A 663 -10.42 13.41 64.80
CA LYS A 663 -11.19 13.62 66.03
C LYS A 663 -11.99 12.40 66.47
N SER A 664 -11.88 11.27 65.76
CA SER A 664 -12.62 10.05 66.08
C SER A 664 -11.76 8.79 65.95
N GLN A 665 -12.02 7.84 66.86
CA GLN A 665 -11.33 6.56 66.91
C GLN A 665 -11.49 5.72 65.62
N PRO A 666 -12.66 5.67 64.94
CA PRO A 666 -12.79 4.94 63.67
C PRO A 666 -11.96 5.54 62.53
N GLY A 667 -11.71 6.85 62.52
CA GLY A 667 -10.91 7.54 61.50
C GLY A 667 -9.40 7.42 61.70
N CYS A 668 -8.97 7.23 62.94
CA CYS A 668 -7.58 7.17 63.37
C CYS A 668 -6.91 5.84 62.98
N GLN A 669 -6.52 5.70 61.72
CA GLN A 669 -5.92 4.46 61.19
C GLN A 669 -4.66 4.70 60.37
N VAL A 670 -4.68 5.62 59.39
CA VAL A 670 -3.51 5.95 58.54
C VAL A 670 -3.49 7.44 58.19
N ASN A 671 -2.31 8.01 57.91
CA ASN A 671 -2.14 9.41 57.52
C ASN A 671 -2.04 9.63 55.99
N ASP A 672 -1.96 10.88 55.55
CA ASP A 672 -1.85 11.30 54.14
C ASP A 672 -0.51 11.00 53.47
N LYS A 673 0.54 10.76 54.26
CA LYS A 673 1.92 10.58 53.76
C LYS A 673 2.32 9.13 53.58
N GLY A 674 1.64 8.20 54.26
CA GLY A 674 2.04 6.80 54.32
C GLY A 674 3.37 6.62 55.05
N SER A 675 4.06 5.50 54.80
CA SER A 675 5.37 5.24 55.39
C SER A 675 6.43 6.16 54.75
N VAL A 676 7.00 7.07 55.55
CA VAL A 676 8.06 8.00 55.12
C VAL A 676 9.39 7.55 55.70
N VAL A 677 10.39 7.38 54.82
CA VAL A 677 11.77 7.05 55.19
C VAL A 677 12.69 8.17 54.73
N GLU A 678 13.26 8.92 55.67
CA GLU A 678 14.23 9.97 55.40
C GLU A 678 15.60 9.57 55.95
N SER A 679 16.65 9.70 55.14
CA SER A 679 18.04 9.35 55.50
C SER A 679 18.23 7.92 56.05
N GLY A 680 17.35 6.98 55.68
CA GLY A 680 17.38 5.61 56.22
C GLY A 680 16.83 5.49 57.64
N VAL A 681 15.81 6.27 57.99
CA VAL A 681 15.02 6.08 59.23
C VAL A 681 13.55 6.30 58.90
N ILE A 682 12.65 5.43 59.38
CA ILE A 682 11.21 5.74 59.35
C ILE A 682 10.97 7.00 60.19
N THR A 683 10.55 8.09 59.55
CA THR A 683 10.11 9.30 60.25
C THR A 683 8.60 9.33 60.47
N SER A 684 7.84 8.50 59.74
CA SER A 684 6.45 8.15 60.05
C SER A 684 6.13 6.77 59.47
N THR A 685 5.47 5.89 60.24
CA THR A 685 5.02 4.57 59.74
C THR A 685 3.84 4.68 58.78
N GLY A 686 3.21 5.85 58.68
CA GLY A 686 1.94 6.05 57.99
C GLY A 686 0.72 5.58 58.78
N VAL A 687 0.90 4.94 59.94
CA VAL A 687 -0.17 4.39 60.79
C VAL A 687 -0.46 5.36 61.93
N CYS A 688 -1.75 5.52 62.24
CA CYS A 688 -2.22 6.31 63.37
C CYS A 688 -2.62 5.42 64.54
N THR A 689 -2.44 5.90 65.76
CA THR A 689 -2.88 5.23 67.00
C THR A 689 -3.75 6.17 67.81
N TRP A 690 -4.89 5.66 68.29
CA TRP A 690 -5.82 6.41 69.13
C TRP A 690 -5.38 6.34 70.60
N ASP A 691 -5.06 7.49 71.18
CA ASP A 691 -4.60 7.59 72.55
C ASP A 691 -5.80 7.81 73.49
N LEU A 692 -6.09 6.79 74.29
CA LEU A 692 -7.19 6.80 75.26
C LEU A 692 -6.95 7.81 76.40
N SER A 693 -5.71 8.20 76.68
CA SER A 693 -5.40 9.13 77.77
C SER A 693 -5.72 10.59 77.41
N THR A 694 -5.51 10.96 76.14
CA THR A 694 -5.81 12.30 75.62
C THR A 694 -7.11 12.37 74.82
N SER A 695 -7.81 11.24 74.63
CA SER A 695 -8.98 11.10 73.74
C SER A 695 -8.74 11.68 72.34
N GLY A 696 -7.59 11.36 71.76
CA GLY A 696 -7.14 11.97 70.50
C GLY A 696 -6.26 11.04 69.68
N CYS A 697 -6.21 11.30 68.38
CA CYS A 697 -5.39 10.54 67.45
C CYS A 697 -3.96 11.12 67.35
N ARG A 698 -2.96 10.26 67.18
CA ARG A 698 -1.56 10.64 66.93
C ARG A 698 -0.90 9.63 66.00
N ASP A 699 0.26 9.96 65.44
CA ASP A 699 1.07 8.97 64.71
C ASP A 699 1.47 7.83 65.67
N GLN A 700 1.57 6.62 65.13
CA GLN A 700 2.02 5.43 65.85
C GLN A 700 3.49 5.60 66.27
N ILE A 701 3.77 5.35 67.54
CA ILE A 701 5.13 5.35 68.11
C ILE A 701 5.56 3.93 68.48
N CYS A 702 6.86 3.75 68.71
CA CYS A 702 7.44 2.42 68.96
C CYS A 702 6.82 1.67 70.15
N SER A 703 6.27 2.36 71.15
CA SER A 703 5.59 1.73 72.30
C SER A 703 4.19 1.20 72.00
N ASP A 704 3.61 1.51 70.84
CA ASP A 704 2.29 1.02 70.42
C ASP A 704 2.39 -0.36 69.72
N LEU A 705 3.61 -0.83 69.42
CA LEU A 705 3.88 -2.07 68.70
C LEU A 705 4.00 -3.25 69.69
N ASN A 706 2.99 -4.12 69.71
CA ASN A 706 2.96 -5.30 70.58
C ASN A 706 3.40 -6.57 69.86
N GLY A 707 4.49 -7.19 70.32
CA GLY A 707 4.96 -8.50 69.84
C GLY A 707 5.60 -9.33 70.95
N VAL A 708 5.28 -10.64 70.99
CA VAL A 708 5.72 -11.56 72.05
C VAL A 708 6.92 -12.45 71.67
N THR A 709 7.39 -12.37 70.42
CA THR A 709 8.61 -13.05 69.95
C THR A 709 9.42 -12.13 69.03
N HIS A 710 10.71 -12.43 68.88
CA HIS A 710 11.60 -11.65 68.01
C HIS A 710 11.14 -11.64 66.55
N SER A 711 10.59 -12.75 66.03
CA SER A 711 10.03 -12.83 64.68
C SER A 711 8.75 -12.01 64.51
N ILE A 712 7.88 -11.95 65.52
CA ILE A 712 6.65 -11.14 65.49
C ILE A 712 7.00 -9.65 65.54
N CYS A 713 7.91 -9.21 66.42
CA CYS A 713 8.41 -7.83 66.39
C CYS A 713 9.08 -7.49 65.04
N ASN A 714 9.89 -8.39 64.47
CA ASN A 714 10.57 -8.13 63.21
C ASN A 714 9.59 -7.97 62.02
N CYS A 715 8.47 -8.69 62.01
CA CYS A 715 7.40 -8.50 61.01
C CYS A 715 6.60 -7.19 61.21
N LEU A 716 6.52 -6.66 62.42
CA LEU A 716 5.77 -5.44 62.74
C LEU A 716 6.55 -4.15 62.48
N ILE A 717 7.87 -4.24 62.24
CA ILE A 717 8.79 -3.09 62.10
C ILE A 717 9.50 -3.12 60.74
N ILE A 718 8.75 -3.30 59.64
CA ILE A 718 9.33 -3.21 58.30
C ILE A 718 9.76 -1.76 58.04
N ASN A 719 11.09 -1.57 57.93
CA ASN A 719 11.88 -0.34 57.66
C ASN A 719 12.55 0.40 58.85
N MET A 720 12.55 -0.10 60.10
CA MET A 720 13.46 0.50 61.10
C MET A 720 14.88 -0.08 60.95
N TYR A 721 15.83 0.79 60.58
CA TYR A 721 17.22 0.40 60.33
C TYR A 721 17.91 0.00 61.64
N PHE A 722 18.23 -1.29 61.77
CA PHE A 722 19.14 -1.78 62.81
C PHE A 722 20.55 -1.91 62.24
N ARG A 723 21.50 -1.14 62.79
CA ARG A 723 22.93 -1.28 62.47
C ARG A 723 23.37 -2.72 62.73
N CYS A 724 24.14 -3.31 61.80
CA CYS A 724 24.55 -4.71 61.89
C CYS A 724 25.18 -5.04 63.28
N TYR A 725 24.74 -6.13 63.89
CA TYR A 725 25.01 -6.48 65.29
C TYR A 725 26.47 -6.85 65.59
N SER A 726 26.84 -6.79 66.88
CA SER A 726 28.21 -6.89 67.39
C SER A 726 28.79 -8.33 67.51
N THR A 727 28.14 -9.34 66.92
CA THR A 727 28.61 -10.74 67.00
C THR A 727 28.60 -11.43 65.63
N GLN A 728 29.60 -12.29 65.40
CA GLN A 728 29.85 -12.93 64.11
C GLN A 728 28.65 -13.72 63.57
N ILE A 729 27.99 -14.50 64.44
CA ILE A 729 26.85 -15.35 64.05
C ILE A 729 25.71 -14.47 63.52
N ILE A 730 25.28 -13.46 64.29
CA ILE A 730 24.17 -12.58 63.91
C ILE A 730 24.53 -11.76 62.65
N CYS A 731 25.78 -11.29 62.54
CA CYS A 731 26.29 -10.62 61.34
C CYS A 731 26.14 -11.46 60.07
N SER A 732 26.36 -12.78 60.17
CA SER A 732 26.31 -13.72 59.03
C SER A 732 24.92 -14.24 58.66
N THR A 733 23.90 -14.03 59.50
CA THR A 733 22.54 -14.58 59.29
C THR A 733 21.43 -13.52 59.24
N ALA A 734 21.74 -12.24 59.49
CA ALA A 734 20.76 -11.16 59.42
C ALA A 734 20.47 -10.74 57.96
N VAL A 735 19.19 -10.57 57.63
CA VAL A 735 18.73 -10.06 56.34
C VAL A 735 17.97 -8.76 56.59
N GLY A 736 18.70 -7.63 56.63
CA GLY A 736 18.14 -6.29 56.77
C GLY A 736 17.90 -5.61 55.42
N ASN A 737 17.05 -4.57 55.40
CA ASN A 737 16.77 -3.81 54.17
C ASN A 737 17.98 -2.99 53.67
N ASP A 738 18.99 -2.79 54.53
CA ASP A 738 20.25 -2.09 54.24
C ASP A 738 21.20 -2.89 53.33
N GLY A 739 20.91 -4.18 53.11
CA GLY A 739 21.75 -5.14 52.40
C GLY A 739 22.39 -6.19 53.32
N ILE A 740 23.12 -7.12 52.70
CA ILE A 740 23.81 -8.21 53.42
C ILE A 740 24.98 -7.64 54.22
N CYS A 741 25.14 -8.06 55.48
CA CYS A 741 26.27 -7.66 56.32
C CYS A 741 27.48 -8.63 56.13
N PHE A 742 28.68 -8.13 56.41
CA PHE A 742 29.95 -8.85 56.37
C PHE A 742 30.70 -8.68 57.69
N TRP A 743 31.26 -9.77 58.21
CA TRP A 743 32.06 -9.77 59.44
C TRP A 743 33.54 -9.53 59.12
N GLU A 744 34.01 -8.30 59.34
CA GLU A 744 35.42 -7.96 59.19
C GLU A 744 36.18 -8.43 60.43
N VAL A 745 37.14 -9.35 60.24
CA VAL A 745 38.00 -9.84 61.31
C VAL A 745 39.04 -8.78 61.74
N GLY A 746 39.49 -8.86 63.00
CA GLY A 746 40.48 -7.93 63.53
C GLY A 746 41.82 -8.01 62.79
N SER A 747 42.37 -6.86 62.41
CA SER A 747 43.63 -6.69 61.70
C SER A 747 44.35 -5.41 62.15
N THR A 748 45.63 -5.27 61.80
CA THR A 748 46.41 -4.07 62.12
C THR A 748 45.85 -2.79 61.48
N THR A 749 45.07 -2.90 60.40
CA THR A 749 44.42 -1.78 59.72
C THR A 749 43.05 -1.40 60.31
N ASN A 750 42.50 -2.18 61.26
CA ASN A 750 41.24 -1.87 61.97
C ASN A 750 41.39 -1.91 63.51
N ASN A 751 42.58 -1.56 64.02
CA ASN A 751 42.93 -1.54 65.45
C ASN A 751 42.73 -2.91 66.14
N ASN A 752 42.93 -4.02 65.42
CA ASN A 752 42.68 -5.40 65.88
C ASN A 752 41.24 -5.66 66.38
N THR A 753 40.26 -4.85 65.98
CA THR A 753 38.86 -5.01 66.40
C THR A 753 38.00 -5.60 65.29
N ALA A 754 37.44 -6.79 65.54
CA ALA A 754 36.47 -7.39 64.63
C ALA A 754 35.14 -6.62 64.69
N LYS A 755 34.54 -6.33 63.54
CA LYS A 755 33.32 -5.52 63.42
C LYS A 755 32.43 -6.01 62.28
N CYS A 756 31.12 -5.92 62.48
CA CYS A 756 30.16 -6.15 61.40
C CYS A 756 29.93 -4.84 60.63
N ARG A 757 29.94 -4.89 59.30
CA ARG A 757 29.60 -3.77 58.41
C ARG A 757 28.84 -4.26 57.19
N LEU A 758 28.32 -3.36 56.35
CA LEU A 758 27.73 -3.77 55.07
C LEU A 758 28.77 -4.46 54.18
N LEU A 759 28.33 -5.53 53.51
CA LEU A 759 29.09 -6.21 52.46
C LEU A 759 29.29 -5.22 51.31
N SER A 760 30.52 -5.01 50.91
CA SER A 760 30.87 -4.25 49.70
C SER A 760 31.23 -5.23 48.58
N CYS A 761 31.21 -4.76 47.33
CA CYS A 761 31.58 -5.62 46.20
C CYS A 761 32.99 -6.22 46.36
N ALA A 762 33.93 -5.47 46.94
CA ALA A 762 35.32 -5.93 47.13
C ALA A 762 35.48 -7.09 48.13
N ASP A 763 34.47 -7.33 48.98
CA ASP A 763 34.48 -8.43 49.96
C ASP A 763 34.07 -9.77 49.34
N ILE A 764 33.41 -9.75 48.17
CA ILE A 764 32.91 -10.95 47.48
C ILE A 764 34.09 -11.75 46.89
N GLN A 765 34.38 -12.90 47.50
CA GLN A 765 35.43 -13.80 47.07
C GLN A 765 35.06 -14.52 45.76
N ASN A 766 36.07 -14.87 44.95
CA ASN A 766 35.91 -15.55 43.65
C ASN A 766 35.01 -14.81 42.64
N GLY A 767 35.00 -13.47 42.69
CA GLY A 767 34.21 -12.58 41.84
C GLY A 767 34.59 -12.51 40.34
N ILE A 768 35.00 -13.63 39.74
CA ILE A 768 35.43 -13.70 38.33
C ILE A 768 34.25 -13.63 37.34
N SER A 769 33.05 -14.07 37.71
CA SER A 769 31.85 -14.00 36.87
C SER A 769 30.78 -13.08 37.45
N ILE A 770 29.94 -12.48 36.58
CA ILE A 770 28.82 -11.66 37.04
C ILE A 770 27.81 -12.45 37.88
N SER A 771 27.61 -13.75 37.58
CA SER A 771 26.69 -14.60 38.34
C SER A 771 27.08 -14.70 39.82
N VAL A 772 28.38 -14.76 40.14
CA VAL A 772 28.86 -14.75 41.53
C VAL A 772 28.65 -13.37 42.16
N CYS A 773 28.99 -12.29 41.45
CA CYS A 773 28.86 -10.93 41.97
C CYS A 773 27.39 -10.52 42.24
N GLN A 774 26.48 -10.78 41.31
CA GLN A 774 25.07 -10.39 41.42
C GLN A 774 24.25 -11.31 42.32
N ALA A 775 24.65 -12.59 42.48
CA ALA A 775 24.04 -13.47 43.47
C ALA A 775 24.33 -12.99 44.91
N ALA A 776 25.51 -12.39 45.15
CA ALA A 776 25.85 -11.80 46.43
C ALA A 776 25.27 -10.38 46.61
N LEU A 777 25.40 -9.49 45.62
CA LEU A 777 24.85 -8.14 45.64
C LEU A 777 24.45 -7.67 44.23
N GLN A 778 23.17 -7.38 44.02
CA GLN A 778 22.63 -6.96 42.71
C GLN A 778 23.25 -5.67 42.15
N SER A 779 23.81 -4.82 43.02
CA SER A 779 24.53 -3.59 42.68
C SER A 779 26.01 -3.81 42.33
N CYS A 780 26.51 -5.06 42.34
CA CYS A 780 27.89 -5.41 42.02
C CYS A 780 28.01 -6.14 40.67
N LEU A 781 29.18 -6.03 40.04
CA LEU A 781 29.51 -6.68 38.77
C LEU A 781 30.97 -7.15 38.77
N SER A 782 31.28 -8.19 37.99
CA SER A 782 32.64 -8.70 37.85
C SER A 782 33.47 -7.79 36.94
N ASN A 783 34.68 -7.43 37.36
CA ASN A 783 35.68 -6.84 36.48
C ASN A 783 36.57 -7.88 35.75
N GLY A 784 36.29 -9.18 35.93
CA GLY A 784 37.06 -10.31 35.43
C GLY A 784 37.98 -10.96 36.47
N THR A 785 38.15 -10.33 37.64
CA THR A 785 39.02 -10.83 38.72
C THR A 785 38.40 -10.66 40.11
N ILE A 786 37.72 -9.54 40.34
CA ILE A 786 37.00 -9.21 41.58
C ILE A 786 35.64 -8.56 41.25
N CYS A 787 34.72 -8.58 42.21
CA CYS A 787 33.48 -7.81 42.09
C CYS A 787 33.73 -6.32 42.43
N ILE A 788 33.17 -5.43 41.62
CA ILE A 788 33.22 -3.97 41.78
C ILE A 788 31.80 -3.38 41.74
N PRO A 789 31.57 -2.16 42.28
CA PRO A 789 30.26 -1.52 42.23
C PRO A 789 29.81 -1.18 40.80
N LYS A 790 28.51 -1.30 40.53
CA LYS A 790 27.88 -0.82 39.30
C LYS A 790 27.88 0.70 39.28
N ALA A 791 28.41 1.27 38.21
CA ALA A 791 28.67 2.69 38.04
C ALA A 791 28.34 3.13 36.60
N LYS A 792 28.71 4.35 36.21
CA LYS A 792 28.55 4.81 34.82
C LYS A 792 29.51 4.09 33.89
N CYS A 793 29.11 3.84 32.64
CA CYS A 793 29.92 3.12 31.65
C CYS A 793 31.36 3.65 31.53
N SER A 794 31.55 4.97 31.60
CA SER A 794 32.87 5.62 31.51
C SER A 794 33.86 5.26 32.64
N THR A 795 33.40 4.58 33.70
CA THR A 795 34.23 4.20 34.85
C THR A 795 34.84 2.79 34.73
N TYR A 796 34.38 1.97 33.78
CA TYR A 796 34.88 0.60 33.64
C TYR A 796 36.12 0.54 32.73
N THR A 797 37.17 -0.15 33.20
CA THR A 797 38.46 -0.29 32.50
C THR A 797 38.73 -1.70 31.97
N THR A 798 37.84 -2.65 32.26
CA THR A 798 37.94 -4.05 31.83
C THR A 798 36.75 -4.47 30.98
N LYS A 799 37.01 -5.38 30.03
CA LYS A 799 36.01 -5.91 29.10
C LYS A 799 34.83 -6.58 29.80
N ALA A 800 35.12 -7.37 30.84
CA ALA A 800 34.11 -8.03 31.65
C ALA A 800 33.13 -7.02 32.25
N ALA A 801 33.62 -6.03 33.01
CA ALA A 801 32.75 -5.04 33.65
C ALA A 801 31.87 -4.27 32.65
N CYS A 802 32.46 -3.91 31.51
CA CYS A 802 31.79 -3.13 30.49
C CYS A 802 30.63 -3.88 29.81
N ASN A 803 30.79 -5.17 29.52
CA ASN A 803 29.77 -5.98 28.83
C ASN A 803 28.45 -6.11 29.62
N PHE A 804 28.43 -5.77 30.91
CA PHE A 804 27.25 -5.90 31.79
C PHE A 804 26.45 -4.60 31.98
N GLY A 805 26.85 -3.52 31.31
CA GLY A 805 26.14 -2.24 31.33
C GLY A 805 26.39 -1.37 32.58
N GLY A 806 26.12 -0.09 32.45
CA GLY A 806 26.26 0.94 33.47
C GLY A 806 24.93 1.29 34.12
N LEU A 807 24.99 2.23 35.08
CA LEU A 807 23.80 2.91 35.62
C LEU A 807 23.18 3.89 34.60
N ASP A 808 23.92 4.24 33.55
CA ASP A 808 23.55 5.14 32.46
C ASP A 808 23.04 4.42 31.20
N GLY A 809 23.13 3.08 31.13
CA GLY A 809 22.60 2.26 30.04
C GLY A 809 23.53 1.08 29.64
N PRO A 810 23.26 0.39 28.52
CA PRO A 810 24.20 -0.60 27.98
C PRO A 810 25.55 0.05 27.66
N CYS A 811 26.68 -0.64 27.81
CA CYS A 811 28.00 -0.08 27.50
C CYS A 811 28.69 -0.78 26.33
N VAL A 812 29.77 -0.18 25.83
CA VAL A 812 30.66 -0.76 24.83
C VAL A 812 32.12 -0.56 25.22
N PHE A 813 32.91 -1.63 25.07
CA PHE A 813 34.32 -1.69 25.45
C PHE A 813 35.25 -1.48 24.26
N ASN A 814 36.12 -0.48 24.33
CA ASN A 814 37.18 -0.24 23.37
C ASN A 814 38.54 -0.66 23.97
N GLN A 815 39.20 -1.63 23.36
CA GLN A 815 40.49 -2.15 23.84
C GLN A 815 41.62 -1.13 23.62
N SER A 816 42.55 -1.02 24.58
CA SER A 816 43.65 -0.05 24.49
C SER A 816 44.69 -0.46 23.43
N THR A 817 45.08 0.49 22.57
CA THR A 817 46.01 0.27 21.45
C THR A 817 47.47 0.56 21.78
N SER A 818 47.81 0.87 23.04
CA SER A 818 49.20 1.16 23.43
C SER A 818 50.08 -0.09 23.42
N THR A 819 51.34 0.05 23.00
CA THR A 819 52.33 -1.04 22.88
C THR A 819 52.80 -1.67 24.20
N LYS A 820 52.14 -1.35 25.33
CA LYS A 820 52.33 -1.96 26.66
C LYS A 820 51.01 -2.32 27.34
N ALA A 821 49.88 -2.33 26.63
CA ALA A 821 48.58 -2.65 27.20
C ALA A 821 48.46 -4.13 27.60
N ILE A 822 47.89 -4.39 28.78
CA ILE A 822 47.59 -5.74 29.28
C ILE A 822 46.37 -6.27 28.51
N THR A 823 46.31 -7.58 28.23
CA THR A 823 45.11 -8.22 27.65
C THR A 823 43.85 -7.88 28.43
N ASP A 824 42.76 -7.58 27.71
CA ASP A 824 41.46 -7.10 28.22
C ASP A 824 41.45 -5.75 28.99
N SER A 825 42.52 -4.94 28.92
CA SER A 825 42.53 -3.54 29.37
C SER A 825 42.11 -2.55 28.28
N GLY A 826 41.29 -1.55 28.64
CA GLY A 826 40.67 -0.63 27.67
C GLY A 826 39.77 0.42 28.33
N THR A 827 39.03 1.15 27.51
CA THR A 827 38.06 2.18 27.95
C THR A 827 36.64 1.76 27.60
N CYS A 828 35.76 1.77 28.59
CA CYS A 828 34.34 1.55 28.40
C CYS A 828 33.59 2.87 28.20
N THR A 829 32.55 2.88 27.37
CA THR A 829 31.70 4.05 27.11
C THR A 829 30.24 3.66 26.99
N LEU A 830 29.32 4.59 27.25
CA LEU A 830 27.88 4.36 27.10
C LEU A 830 27.53 4.03 25.64
N MET A 831 26.72 2.99 25.44
CA MET A 831 26.28 2.56 24.11
C MET A 831 25.37 3.62 23.51
N ASN A 832 25.87 4.26 22.45
CA ASN A 832 25.10 5.19 21.62
C ASN A 832 24.63 4.50 20.33
N SER A 833 23.85 5.24 19.54
CA SER A 833 23.24 4.79 18.28
C SER A 833 24.23 4.17 17.28
N MET A 834 25.50 4.59 17.30
CA MET A 834 26.54 4.16 16.37
C MET A 834 26.90 2.66 16.51
N PHE A 835 26.82 2.09 17.72
CA PHE A 835 27.28 0.71 17.98
C PHE A 835 26.24 -0.37 17.67
N ILE A 836 24.94 -0.09 17.84
CA ILE A 836 23.86 -1.03 17.46
C ILE A 836 23.86 -1.25 15.94
N CYS A 837 24.18 -0.20 15.17
CA CYS A 837 24.29 -0.26 13.72
C CYS A 837 25.35 -1.30 13.26
N LYS A 838 26.50 -1.38 13.95
CA LYS A 838 27.60 -2.32 13.59
C LYS A 838 27.24 -3.80 13.81
N GLN A 839 26.14 -4.11 14.48
CA GLN A 839 25.64 -5.48 14.68
C GLN A 839 24.36 -5.80 13.86
N GLY A 840 24.01 -4.95 12.88
CA GLY A 840 23.30 -5.38 11.67
C GLY A 840 21.79 -5.71 11.76
N LEU A 841 21.08 -5.35 12.84
CA LEU A 841 19.68 -5.77 13.03
C LEU A 841 18.58 -4.72 12.80
N ASN A 842 18.88 -3.43 12.61
CA ASN A 842 17.85 -2.38 12.44
C ASN A 842 18.28 -1.10 11.67
N CYS A 843 19.42 -1.11 10.97
CA CYS A 843 19.91 0.04 10.18
C CYS A 843 20.74 -0.43 8.96
N LEU A 844 20.74 0.37 7.90
CA LEU A 844 21.58 0.17 6.71
C LEU A 844 22.93 0.87 6.85
N PHE A 845 24.00 0.18 6.44
CA PHE A 845 25.33 0.76 6.27
C PHE A 845 25.64 1.01 4.79
N SER A 846 25.91 2.27 4.44
CA SER A 846 26.55 2.62 3.16
C SER A 846 28.03 2.85 3.41
N GLN A 847 28.89 2.03 2.80
CA GLN A 847 30.31 2.32 2.67
C GLN A 847 30.57 2.89 1.27
N HIS A 848 31.17 4.07 1.20
CA HIS A 848 31.87 4.50 -0.01
C HIS A 848 33.25 5.04 0.36
N ILE A 849 34.27 4.38 -0.16
CA ILE A 849 35.66 4.78 -0.06
C ILE A 849 35.92 5.85 -1.13
N ASP A 850 36.32 7.07 -0.76
CA ASP A 850 37.67 7.53 -1.13
C ASP A 850 38.22 8.76 -0.37
N LYS A 851 39.55 8.76 -0.24
CA LYS A 851 40.53 9.76 0.21
C LYS A 851 40.07 11.22 0.46
N MET A 852 39.69 11.55 1.69
CA MET A 852 40.41 12.50 2.58
C MET A 852 39.61 12.76 3.87
N PHE A 853 40.28 12.68 5.02
CA PHE A 853 39.73 12.81 6.39
C PHE A 853 38.77 11.68 6.84
N MET A 854 38.69 11.51 8.16
CA MET A 854 38.30 10.25 8.81
C MET A 854 36.82 10.19 9.21
N ASP A 855 36.19 9.07 8.84
CA ASP A 855 35.15 8.31 9.55
C ASP A 855 34.11 9.07 10.41
N VAL A 856 32.93 9.36 9.83
CA VAL A 856 31.70 9.65 10.59
C VAL A 856 30.50 8.93 9.97
N GLN A 857 30.07 7.86 10.63
CA GLN A 857 28.90 7.06 10.26
C GLN A 857 27.58 7.71 10.75
N GLN A 858 26.57 7.89 9.88
CA GLN A 858 25.24 8.40 10.25
C GLN A 858 24.15 7.33 10.02
N LEU A 859 23.36 7.05 11.07
CA LEU A 859 22.20 6.14 11.04
C LEU A 859 20.95 6.81 10.47
N LEU A 860 20.07 6.00 9.86
CA LEU A 860 18.72 6.39 9.45
C LEU A 860 17.69 5.35 9.93
N ILE A 861 16.53 5.83 10.39
CA ILE A 861 15.41 5.03 10.89
C ILE A 861 14.45 4.61 9.76
N HIS A 862 13.76 3.48 9.92
CA HIS A 862 12.83 2.96 8.93
C HIS A 862 11.51 3.77 8.86
N THR A 863 11.07 4.08 7.63
CA THR A 863 9.70 4.45 7.23
C THR A 863 8.94 3.23 6.69
N CYS A 864 7.61 3.30 6.52
CA CYS A 864 6.83 2.22 5.88
C CYS A 864 7.40 1.75 4.54
N ALA A 865 7.83 2.69 3.69
CA ALA A 865 8.40 2.38 2.38
C ALA A 865 9.75 1.65 2.51
N THR A 866 10.64 2.13 3.39
CA THR A 866 11.95 1.48 3.61
C THR A 866 11.86 0.20 4.43
N ASN A 867 10.86 0.04 5.30
CA ASN A 867 10.57 -1.19 6.02
C ASN A 867 10.06 -2.25 5.04
N ASN A 868 9.13 -1.89 4.15
CA ASN A 868 8.67 -2.75 3.07
C ASN A 868 9.80 -3.13 2.10
N ALA A 869 10.70 -2.20 1.78
CA ALA A 869 11.87 -2.48 0.94
C ALA A 869 12.93 -3.38 1.60
N LEU A 870 12.99 -3.42 2.94
CA LEU A 870 13.92 -4.27 3.70
C LEU A 870 13.32 -5.65 4.03
N CYS A 871 12.04 -5.66 4.39
CA CYS A 871 11.31 -6.82 4.94
C CYS A 871 10.46 -7.55 3.89
N GLY A 872 10.24 -6.97 2.70
CA GLY A 872 9.38 -7.52 1.64
C GLY A 872 7.87 -7.46 1.94
N THR A 873 7.47 -6.99 3.13
CA THR A 873 6.06 -6.83 3.54
C THR A 873 5.69 -5.40 3.85
N CYS A 874 4.51 -4.99 3.40
CA CYS A 874 3.89 -3.77 3.89
C CYS A 874 3.18 -4.01 5.22
N SER A 875 3.90 -3.77 6.30
CA SER A 875 3.44 -4.05 7.66
C SER A 875 3.83 -2.95 8.64
N ARG A 876 3.01 -2.79 9.68
CA ARG A 876 3.28 -1.91 10.81
C ARG A 876 4.62 -2.23 11.48
N PHE A 877 5.24 -1.24 12.11
CA PHE A 877 6.43 -1.41 12.93
C PHE A 877 6.42 -0.44 14.12
N PHE A 878 7.14 -0.80 15.19
CA PHE A 878 7.36 0.12 16.32
C PHE A 878 8.50 1.08 15.98
N ASN A 879 8.34 2.35 16.34
CA ASN A 879 9.43 3.32 16.28
C ASN A 879 10.52 2.96 17.32
N TRP A 880 11.69 3.60 17.20
CA TRP A 880 12.85 3.34 18.07
C TRP A 880 12.59 3.56 19.57
N ASP A 881 11.54 4.34 19.90
CA ASP A 881 11.06 4.59 21.27
C ASP A 881 10.33 3.40 21.92
N LYS A 882 9.92 2.39 21.13
CA LYS A 882 9.01 1.28 21.49
C LYS A 882 7.66 1.70 22.10
N GLN A 883 7.29 2.98 22.02
CA GLN A 883 6.06 3.55 22.57
C GLN A 883 5.08 3.98 21.48
N SER A 884 5.56 4.31 20.28
CA SER A 884 4.73 4.66 19.13
C SER A 884 4.83 3.60 18.03
N GLN A 885 3.68 3.22 17.45
CA GLN A 885 3.61 2.32 16.30
C GLN A 885 3.28 3.10 15.02
N GLN A 886 4.01 2.80 13.95
CA GLN A 886 3.72 3.29 12.62
C GLN A 886 2.89 2.24 11.87
N LEU A 887 1.60 2.52 11.67
CA LEU A 887 0.75 1.72 10.79
C LEU A 887 1.15 1.92 9.33
N CYS A 888 1.09 0.85 8.54
CA CYS A 888 1.35 0.85 7.12
C CYS A 888 0.33 -0.02 6.37
N SER A 889 -0.16 0.41 5.20
CA SER A 889 -0.91 -0.44 4.27
C SER A 889 -0.53 -0.19 2.80
N LEU A 890 -0.91 -1.13 1.95
CA LEU A 890 -0.71 -1.06 0.50
C LEU A 890 -1.80 -0.20 -0.13
N ILE A 891 -1.42 0.98 -0.62
CA ILE A 891 -2.31 1.89 -1.35
C ILE A 891 -1.73 2.03 -2.76
N ASN A 892 -2.49 1.62 -3.77
CA ASN A 892 -2.08 1.62 -5.19
C ASN A 892 -0.71 0.97 -5.44
N GLY A 893 -0.45 -0.18 -4.80
CA GLY A 893 0.79 -0.95 -4.96
C GLY A 893 2.02 -0.42 -4.22
N MET A 894 1.92 0.73 -3.53
CA MET A 894 2.99 1.26 -2.68
C MET A 894 2.66 1.14 -1.20
N CYS A 895 3.63 0.69 -0.39
CA CYS A 895 3.47 0.67 1.05
C CYS A 895 3.61 2.07 1.65
N ARG A 896 2.52 2.59 2.22
CA ARG A 896 2.47 3.94 2.82
C ARG A 896 1.99 3.87 4.26
N ALA A 897 2.25 4.93 5.02
CA ALA A 897 1.64 5.13 6.33
C ALA A 897 0.13 5.31 6.16
N THR A 898 -0.67 4.64 6.99
CA THR A 898 -2.13 4.57 6.82
C THR A 898 -2.84 4.97 8.09
N ASP A 899 -3.85 5.84 7.96
CA ASP A 899 -4.74 6.22 9.04
C ASP A 899 -5.65 5.03 9.41
N PRO A 900 -5.64 4.57 10.67
CA PRO A 900 -6.50 3.48 11.12
C PRO A 900 -7.97 3.66 10.72
N SER A 901 -8.52 4.87 10.78
CA SER A 901 -9.93 5.17 10.51
C SER A 901 -10.37 4.97 9.05
N THR A 902 -9.41 4.79 8.15
CA THR A 902 -9.61 4.51 6.72
C THR A 902 -9.53 3.03 6.37
N LEU A 903 -9.20 2.16 7.33
CA LEU A 903 -9.15 0.70 7.15
C LEU A 903 -10.57 0.13 7.03
N ASN A 904 -10.76 -0.85 6.13
CA ASN A 904 -12.01 -1.60 6.00
C ASN A 904 -12.22 -2.58 7.17
N GLN A 905 -13.41 -3.20 7.26
CA GLN A 905 -13.79 -4.13 8.32
C GLN A 905 -12.78 -5.26 8.59
N THR A 906 -12.24 -5.87 7.54
CA THR A 906 -11.33 -7.02 7.63
C THR A 906 -9.90 -6.60 7.98
N ASP A 907 -9.46 -5.44 7.50
CA ASP A 907 -8.12 -4.90 7.75
C ASP A 907 -8.01 -4.11 9.06
N CYS A 908 -9.12 -3.61 9.59
CA CYS A 908 -9.18 -2.73 10.75
C CYS A 908 -8.39 -3.27 11.95
N PHE A 909 -8.70 -4.49 12.39
CA PHE A 909 -8.05 -5.10 13.56
C PHE A 909 -6.63 -5.58 13.23
N ARG A 910 -6.43 -6.11 12.01
CA ARG A 910 -5.20 -6.76 11.55
C ARG A 910 -4.08 -5.78 11.24
N LEU A 911 -4.33 -4.75 10.43
CA LEU A 911 -3.30 -3.78 10.01
C LEU A 911 -3.00 -2.76 11.11
N SER A 912 -3.96 -2.45 11.98
CA SER A 912 -3.77 -1.55 13.12
C SER A 912 -2.97 -2.13 14.28
N GLY A 913 -2.66 -3.43 14.25
CA GLY A 913 -2.00 -4.11 15.35
C GLY A 913 -2.86 -4.20 16.60
N TYR A 914 -4.14 -4.52 16.41
CA TYR A 914 -5.09 -4.81 17.49
C TYR A 914 -5.41 -3.62 18.41
N ALA A 915 -5.00 -2.41 18.01
CA ALA A 915 -5.30 -1.17 18.71
C ALA A 915 -6.61 -0.49 18.26
N TYR A 916 -7.25 -1.00 17.19
CA TYR A 916 -8.46 -0.44 16.59
C TYR A 916 -9.46 -1.56 16.21
N THR A 917 -10.75 -1.33 16.45
CA THR A 917 -11.85 -2.29 16.16
C THR A 917 -12.89 -1.66 15.22
N TRP A 918 -13.54 -2.50 14.41
CA TRP A 918 -14.55 -2.03 13.44
C TRP A 918 -15.88 -1.71 14.14
N ASP A 919 -16.41 -0.51 13.91
CA ASP A 919 -17.75 -0.12 14.33
C ASP A 919 -18.73 -0.24 13.15
N SER A 920 -19.67 -1.17 13.28
CA SER A 920 -20.74 -1.43 12.30
C SER A 920 -21.81 -0.34 12.23
N ALA A 921 -21.90 0.58 13.20
CA ALA A 921 -22.86 1.69 13.17
C ALA A 921 -22.34 2.87 12.35
N THR A 922 -21.03 3.10 12.32
CA THR A 922 -20.40 4.24 11.60
C THR A 922 -19.64 3.84 10.33
N ASN A 923 -19.51 2.54 10.05
CA ASN A 923 -18.69 1.98 8.95
C ASN A 923 -17.25 2.50 8.96
N LYS A 924 -16.65 2.59 10.16
CA LYS A 924 -15.28 3.05 10.36
C LYS A 924 -14.53 2.18 11.37
N CYS A 925 -13.23 2.11 11.17
CA CYS A 925 -12.30 1.48 12.12
C CYS A 925 -11.94 2.50 13.22
N GLN A 926 -12.33 2.22 14.46
CA GLN A 926 -12.18 3.17 15.57
C GLN A 926 -11.07 2.74 16.51
N VAL A 927 -10.40 3.72 17.15
CA VAL A 927 -9.47 3.42 18.25
C VAL A 927 -10.23 2.51 19.22
N CYS A 928 -9.58 1.49 19.75
CA CYS A 928 -10.05 0.88 20.98
C CYS A 928 -9.84 1.87 22.14
N THR A 929 -10.57 3.01 22.16
CA THR A 929 -11.26 3.62 23.32
C THR A 929 -11.67 5.09 23.23
N LYS A 930 -12.62 5.42 24.14
CA LYS A 930 -13.14 6.74 24.55
C LYS A 930 -14.16 7.39 23.61
N GLN A 931 -15.44 7.17 23.91
CA GLN A 931 -16.48 8.15 23.61
C GLN A 931 -16.34 9.36 24.54
N ASP A 932 -16.40 10.55 23.97
CA ASP A 932 -16.92 11.76 24.59
C ASP A 932 -17.87 12.40 23.54
N GLN A 933 -19.11 12.69 23.94
CA GLN A 933 -20.25 13.14 23.11
C GLN A 933 -21.17 14.04 23.98
N PRO A 934 -22.07 14.87 23.41
CA PRO A 934 -21.85 16.30 23.22
C PRO A 934 -22.70 17.20 24.14
N SER A 935 -22.41 18.51 24.18
CA SER A 935 -23.46 19.51 24.48
C SER A 935 -23.14 20.93 23.98
N SER A 936 -24.19 21.70 23.74
CA SER A 936 -24.20 23.06 23.19
C SER A 936 -24.54 24.13 24.24
N ASN A 937 -23.92 25.31 24.14
CA ASN A 937 -24.36 26.67 24.50
C ASN A 937 -25.21 26.93 25.78
N VAL A 938 -24.79 27.92 26.61
CA VAL A 938 -25.50 29.21 26.85
C VAL A 938 -24.68 30.13 27.81
N ASN A 939 -24.91 31.45 27.72
CA ASN A 939 -24.15 32.60 28.27
C ASN A 939 -24.26 32.84 29.80
N ASN A 940 -23.26 33.51 30.42
CA ASN A 940 -23.36 34.95 30.83
C ASN A 940 -22.10 35.55 31.51
N THR A 941 -21.48 36.52 30.83
CA THR A 941 -21.17 37.92 31.23
C THR A 941 -20.75 38.31 32.67
N ILE A 942 -19.57 38.98 32.82
CA ILE A 942 -19.35 40.41 33.24
C ILE A 942 -17.89 40.68 33.73
N ASN A 943 -17.23 41.70 33.13
CA ASN A 943 -16.16 42.65 33.59
C ASN A 943 -14.85 42.12 34.27
N ASP A 944 -13.69 42.79 34.28
CA ASP A 944 -13.14 44.06 33.72
C ASP A 944 -11.58 44.02 33.79
N THR A 945 -10.71 44.96 33.35
CA THR A 945 -10.78 46.26 32.65
C THR A 945 -9.45 46.50 31.88
N ASN A 946 -9.47 47.28 30.78
CA ASN A 946 -8.41 48.23 30.31
C ASN A 946 -6.98 47.69 29.96
N ASN A 947 -6.15 48.31 29.09
CA ASN A 947 -6.06 49.66 28.47
C ASN A 947 -5.13 49.53 27.21
N ASN A 948 -5.02 50.42 26.20
CA ASN A 948 -5.95 51.36 25.54
C ASN A 948 -5.27 51.94 24.26
N ASN A 949 -6.06 52.60 23.39
CA ASN A 949 -5.68 53.62 22.39
C ASN A 949 -4.69 53.24 21.25
N THR A 950 -5.07 53.26 19.95
CA THR A 950 -5.46 54.40 19.05
C THR A 950 -4.25 55.27 18.63
N ASN A 951 -4.17 55.97 17.46
CA ASN A 951 -5.23 56.46 16.57
C ASN A 951 -4.73 56.93 15.16
N THR A 952 -5.66 57.03 14.19
CA THR A 952 -5.77 57.98 13.05
C THR A 952 -4.70 58.28 11.95
N ALA A 953 -5.26 58.35 10.70
CA ALA A 953 -5.17 59.46 9.71
C ALA A 953 -4.14 59.49 8.54
N GLN A 954 -4.68 59.13 7.36
CA GLN A 954 -4.71 59.83 6.05
C GLN A 954 -3.58 60.78 5.53
N ARG A 955 -3.46 60.72 4.18
CA ARG A 955 -2.94 61.69 3.17
C ARG A 955 -1.44 61.66 2.85
N LEU A 956 -1.12 61.50 1.56
CA LEU A 956 -0.60 62.59 0.71
C LEU A 956 -0.54 62.23 -0.79
N ILE A 957 -0.40 63.25 -1.64
CA ILE A 957 -0.45 63.23 -3.12
C ILE A 957 0.90 63.72 -3.65
N LEU A 958 1.44 63.09 -4.71
CA LEU A 958 2.39 63.63 -5.71
C LEU A 958 2.43 62.63 -6.89
N THR A 959 1.80 62.85 -8.05
CA THR A 959 2.12 63.74 -9.20
C THR A 959 3.38 63.40 -10.01
N SER A 960 3.22 63.38 -11.36
CA SER A 960 4.24 63.47 -12.44
C SER A 960 5.23 62.30 -12.56
N LEU A 961 5.38 61.60 -13.70
CA LEU A 961 5.77 62.13 -15.01
C LEU A 961 5.34 61.21 -16.17
N THR A 962 5.05 61.82 -17.33
CA THR A 962 4.80 61.14 -18.62
C THR A 962 6.09 60.93 -19.41
N PHE A 963 6.22 59.77 -20.08
CA PHE A 963 7.05 59.63 -21.29
C PHE A 963 6.31 58.81 -22.35
N ILE A 964 6.52 59.20 -23.62
CA ILE A 964 5.87 58.66 -24.83
C ILE A 964 6.96 58.04 -25.72
N LEU A 965 6.56 57.17 -26.66
CA LEU A 965 7.33 56.40 -27.67
C LEU A 965 7.71 54.98 -27.20
N GLY A 966 7.57 53.92 -28.01
CA GLY A 966 6.87 53.81 -29.30
C GLY A 966 7.29 52.62 -30.17
N TYR A 967 6.29 51.89 -30.69
CA TYR A 967 6.26 51.20 -32.00
C TYR A 967 7.04 49.89 -32.30
N PHE A 968 6.46 49.13 -33.26
CA PHE A 968 6.89 47.92 -34.00
C PHE A 968 6.95 46.59 -33.21
N ILE A 969 6.00 45.66 -33.43
CA ILE A 969 5.85 44.69 -34.56
C ILE A 969 7.01 43.67 -34.62
N ILE A 970 6.75 42.43 -34.20
CA ILE A 970 6.40 41.27 -35.07
C ILE A 970 5.33 40.45 -34.33
#